data_AF-A0A024VWV7-F1
#
_entry.id   AF-A0A024VWV7-F1
#
_cell.length_a   1.000
_cell.length_b   1.000
_cell.length_c   1.000
_cell.angle_alpha   90.00
_cell.angle_beta   90.00
_cell.angle_gamma   90.00
#
_symmetry.space_group_name_H-M   'P 1'
#
loop_
_entity.id
_entity.type
_entity.pdbx_description
1 polymer ?
#
loop_
_entity_poly.entity_id
_entity_poly.type
_entity_poly.pdbx_seq_one_letter_code
_entity_poly.pdbx_strand_id
1 'polypeptide(L)'
;EEEEEDEYHSDEDDDDANEVVEEPAEELQPEEEAVPELPGPPATPEMKPCDIVDKLFKDGSSLQEACKQKYDGKYYGWKCISGATTGGLCIPPRRRKLYLHKMEGDEVKDATALRTWFVKSAAVETFFLWHRYKQLNGKGKDTQGAGESPPGLSNLSSGYASSYSGSESEEKTPKKSLQDGEIPDGFLRQMFYTIADYRDILVRGGGDTNSGSEKDGGDSSNNNNIVFLASGKENEKKMKQIQDKIDEILRKTNSENQATSGAPQPQQQQQPSGQQRENLWSTFAQPIWNGMICALTYTEKSVSGQKPQITQDNDLKKALLDTDGKKPKPKTDGTNGKDYTYGGVRLEDENSGTQALSPNAPASPTSPQANGARLADFTSRPAYFRWLEEWGESFCRERKRRLEKIREECTEYDGGRKTKCSGDGFECTKNGPNKDKNFKAFDCSSCAKYCRFYRKWIKTKRTEYEEQEKIYGEQKGIYVQQKTDAEGNKGAKSINNDNAFSTTLDTCTKAADFLEELKIRPCKSDNDNGGSDIKFSNTNVTFGPGTNCAPCSQFTVKCNGNVCSGTKGDCNGGTITAEKFDTMVNSPEEVVMRVSDNNTNGNKFDDLQVCENAHIFKGIRKDVWKCGNVCGYNVCKPKNVNGKKNENQIILISALFKRWLEYFFEDYNRIRKKK
;
A
#
# COMPACT_ATOMS: atom_id res chain seq x y z
N GLU A 1 -41.01 19.22 54.73
CA GLU A 1 -41.05 17.88 54.10
C GLU A 1 -42.38 17.71 53.33
N GLU A 2 -42.88 18.76 52.68
CA GLU A 2 -42.45 19.48 51.46
C GLU A 2 -42.81 18.69 50.19
N GLU A 3 -44.06 18.77 49.68
CA GLU A 3 -44.71 19.88 48.90
C GLU A 3 -44.27 19.80 47.42
N GLU A 4 -45.10 19.83 46.37
CA GLU A 4 -46.43 20.40 46.07
C GLU A 4 -46.84 19.79 44.67
N GLU A 5 -48.05 19.34 44.31
CA GLU A 5 -49.35 20.04 44.18
C GLU A 5 -49.22 21.34 43.35
N ASP A 6 -49.70 21.42 42.09
CA ASP A 6 -51.00 22.04 41.72
C ASP A 6 -50.79 22.73 40.34
N GLU A 7 -51.74 23.07 39.47
CA GLU A 7 -53.16 22.80 39.19
C GLU A 7 -53.49 23.75 38.00
N TYR A 8 -54.33 23.30 37.04
CA TYR A 8 -55.27 24.06 36.15
C TYR A 8 -54.80 25.34 35.38
N HIS A 9 -55.32 25.71 34.20
CA HIS A 9 -56.68 25.62 33.67
C HIS A 9 -56.71 25.61 32.13
N SER A 10 -57.82 25.06 31.64
CA SER A 10 -58.42 25.11 30.30
C SER A 10 -58.70 26.52 29.79
N ASP A 11 -58.92 26.67 28.46
CA ASP A 11 -60.24 26.98 27.85
C ASP A 11 -60.04 27.08 26.31
N GLU A 12 -60.73 26.23 25.53
CA GLU A 12 -61.87 26.58 24.62
C GLU A 12 -61.35 27.25 23.31
N ASP A 13 -61.62 26.78 22.08
CA ASP A 13 -62.86 26.27 21.51
C ASP A 13 -62.64 25.44 20.21
N ASP A 14 -63.67 24.67 19.90
CA ASP A 14 -63.90 23.76 18.78
C ASP A 14 -63.83 24.37 17.35
N ASP A 15 -63.35 23.51 16.46
CA ASP A 15 -63.79 23.22 15.09
C ASP A 15 -64.82 24.14 14.39
N ASP A 16 -64.45 24.64 13.19
CA ASP A 16 -65.29 24.38 12.02
C ASP A 16 -64.48 24.30 10.72
N ALA A 17 -64.95 23.43 9.84
CA ALA A 17 -64.34 22.94 8.63
C ALA A 17 -64.41 23.92 7.45
N ASN A 18 -63.42 23.86 6.55
CA ASN A 18 -63.71 23.62 5.14
C ASN A 18 -62.46 23.28 4.32
N GLU A 19 -62.56 22.15 3.63
CA GLU A 19 -61.72 21.73 2.51
C GLU A 19 -61.93 22.69 1.32
N VAL A 20 -60.86 23.31 0.80
CA VAL A 20 -60.82 23.76 -0.60
C VAL A 20 -59.43 23.48 -1.18
N VAL A 21 -59.48 22.76 -2.30
CA VAL A 21 -58.39 22.34 -3.17
C VAL A 21 -57.71 23.55 -3.82
N GLU A 22 -56.37 23.64 -3.76
CA GLU A 22 -55.58 24.56 -4.60
C GLU A 22 -54.71 23.82 -5.62
N GLU A 23 -54.88 24.23 -6.88
CA GLU A 23 -54.03 23.98 -8.04
C GLU A 23 -52.73 24.81 -8.00
N PRO A 24 -51.68 24.45 -8.77
CA PRO A 24 -50.32 24.94 -8.55
C PRO A 24 -50.08 26.31 -9.18
N ALA A 25 -49.40 27.20 -8.43
CA ALA A 25 -48.83 28.44 -8.94
C ALA A 25 -47.42 28.23 -9.50
N GLU A 26 -47.20 28.82 -10.67
CA GLU A 26 -46.01 28.79 -11.51
C GLU A 26 -44.86 29.61 -10.88
N GLU A 27 -43.71 28.99 -10.58
CA GLU A 27 -42.52 29.65 -10.04
C GLU A 27 -41.67 30.28 -11.17
N LEU A 28 -41.59 31.61 -11.17
CA LEU A 28 -40.71 32.40 -12.03
C LEU A 28 -39.25 32.27 -11.57
N GLN A 29 -38.37 31.89 -12.50
CA GLN A 29 -36.91 31.89 -12.32
C GLN A 29 -36.35 33.33 -12.39
N PRO A 30 -35.37 33.71 -11.54
CA PRO A 30 -34.69 34.99 -11.67
C PRO A 30 -33.57 34.93 -12.72
N GLU A 31 -33.62 35.89 -13.65
CA GLU A 31 -32.66 36.15 -14.72
C GLU A 31 -31.42 36.87 -14.14
N GLU A 32 -30.22 36.32 -14.39
CA GLU A 32 -28.94 36.82 -13.86
C GLU A 32 -28.37 37.91 -14.80
N GLU A 33 -28.39 39.18 -14.37
CA GLU A 33 -27.78 40.29 -15.12
C GLU A 33 -26.24 40.22 -15.10
N ALA A 34 -25.65 40.26 -16.30
CA ALA A 34 -24.21 40.25 -16.51
C ALA A 34 -23.56 41.62 -16.22
N VAL A 35 -22.52 41.64 -15.38
CA VAL A 35 -21.65 42.80 -15.13
C VAL A 35 -20.55 42.85 -16.21
N PRO A 36 -20.30 44.00 -16.88
CA PRO A 36 -19.28 44.09 -17.93
C PRO A 36 -17.85 44.11 -17.35
N GLU A 37 -16.99 43.23 -17.86
CA GLU A 37 -15.57 43.10 -17.50
C GLU A 37 -14.72 44.10 -18.31
N LEU A 38 -13.91 44.93 -17.63
CA LEU A 38 -12.91 45.80 -18.26
C LEU A 38 -11.69 44.98 -18.71
N PRO A 39 -11.08 45.26 -19.87
CA PRO A 39 -10.01 44.42 -20.41
C PRO A 39 -8.69 44.65 -19.66
N GLY A 40 -8.21 43.61 -18.98
CA GLY A 40 -6.85 43.52 -18.46
C GLY A 40 -5.81 43.31 -19.58
N PRO A 41 -4.51 43.55 -19.31
CA PRO A 41 -3.43 43.38 -20.27
C PRO A 41 -3.34 41.93 -20.80
N PRO A 42 -2.85 41.71 -22.04
CA PRO A 42 -2.93 40.43 -22.72
C PRO A 42 -2.13 39.35 -21.99
N ALA A 43 -2.84 38.38 -21.41
CA ALA A 43 -2.25 37.18 -20.83
C ALA A 43 -1.52 36.38 -21.92
N THR A 44 -0.29 35.96 -21.63
CA THR A 44 0.42 34.98 -22.45
C THR A 44 -0.44 33.70 -22.50
N PRO A 45 -0.74 33.12 -23.68
CA PRO A 45 -1.67 32.00 -23.77
C PRO A 45 -1.15 30.80 -22.98
N GLU A 46 -1.83 30.49 -21.89
CA GLU A 46 -1.45 29.45 -20.95
C GLU A 46 -1.56 28.07 -21.64
N MET A 47 -0.44 27.33 -21.75
CA MET A 47 -0.45 26.02 -22.38
C MET A 47 -1.32 25.02 -21.62
N LYS A 48 -2.19 24.32 -22.35
CA LYS A 48 -3.07 23.29 -21.77
C LYS A 48 -2.26 22.05 -21.37
N PRO A 49 -2.68 21.28 -20.34
CA PRO A 49 -1.92 20.13 -19.83
C PRO A 49 -1.56 19.07 -20.88
N CYS A 50 -2.49 18.63 -21.74
CA CYS A 50 -2.15 17.66 -22.79
C CYS A 50 -1.13 18.20 -23.81
N ASP A 51 -1.13 19.50 -24.09
CA ASP A 51 -0.15 20.13 -24.98
C ASP A 51 1.26 20.14 -24.34
N ILE A 52 1.34 20.26 -23.00
CA ILE A 52 2.58 20.10 -22.23
C ILE A 52 3.08 18.65 -22.32
N VAL A 53 2.20 17.66 -22.12
CA VAL A 53 2.54 16.23 -22.18
C VAL A 53 3.01 15.83 -23.57
N ASP A 54 2.35 16.31 -24.63
CA ASP A 54 2.75 16.04 -26.01
C ASP A 54 4.16 16.52 -26.32
N LYS A 55 4.49 17.77 -25.95
CA LYS A 55 5.84 18.32 -26.10
C LYS A 55 6.87 17.51 -25.30
N LEU A 56 6.53 17.15 -24.06
CA LEU A 56 7.41 16.40 -23.16
C LEU A 56 7.75 15.01 -23.68
N PHE A 57 6.77 14.28 -24.22
CA PHE A 57 6.99 12.91 -24.69
C PHE A 57 7.59 12.85 -26.10
N LYS A 58 7.40 13.89 -26.93
CA LYS A 58 8.13 14.06 -28.20
C LYS A 58 9.61 14.33 -28.00
N ASP A 59 9.96 15.14 -26.99
CA ASP A 59 11.35 15.37 -26.60
C ASP A 59 12.01 14.11 -26.02
N GLY A 60 11.31 13.43 -25.11
CA GLY A 60 11.72 12.12 -24.61
C GLY A 60 12.91 12.10 -23.64
N SER A 61 13.61 13.21 -23.41
CA SER A 61 14.76 13.28 -22.48
C SER A 61 14.36 12.90 -21.05
N SER A 62 13.20 13.40 -20.60
CA SER A 62 12.61 13.11 -19.29
C SER A 62 12.24 11.63 -19.13
N LEU A 63 11.81 10.98 -20.21
CA LEU A 63 11.53 9.54 -20.17
C LEU A 63 12.81 8.74 -20.04
N GLN A 64 13.90 9.16 -20.70
CA GLN A 64 15.20 8.50 -20.57
C GLN A 64 15.79 8.67 -19.16
N GLU A 65 15.68 9.86 -18.56
CA GLU A 65 16.10 10.11 -17.18
C GLU A 65 15.27 9.28 -16.20
N ALA A 66 13.95 9.33 -16.31
CA ALA A 66 13.05 8.54 -15.48
C ALA A 66 13.31 7.04 -15.63
N CYS A 67 13.60 6.54 -16.83
CA CYS A 67 13.94 5.13 -17.05
C CYS A 67 15.13 4.69 -16.19
N LYS A 68 16.21 5.49 -16.14
CA LYS A 68 17.38 5.23 -15.29
C LYS A 68 17.03 5.20 -13.81
N GLN A 69 16.16 6.11 -13.35
CA GLN A 69 15.69 6.15 -11.97
C GLN A 69 14.77 4.96 -11.62
N LYS A 70 13.85 4.60 -12.52
CA LYS A 70 12.84 3.57 -12.28
C LYS A 70 13.43 2.17 -12.31
N TYR A 71 14.40 1.94 -13.20
CA TYR A 71 15.01 0.64 -13.49
C TYR A 71 16.51 0.55 -13.15
N ASP A 72 16.93 1.22 -12.07
CA ASP A 72 18.31 1.22 -11.54
C ASP A 72 18.82 -0.13 -10.99
N GLY A 73 18.05 -1.20 -11.15
CA GLY A 73 18.35 -2.54 -10.66
C GLY A 73 18.29 -2.73 -9.13
N LYS A 74 17.96 -1.68 -8.38
CA LYS A 74 17.82 -1.76 -6.91
C LYS A 74 16.37 -2.08 -6.54
N TYR A 75 16.20 -2.99 -5.58
CA TYR A 75 14.89 -3.26 -4.97
C TYR A 75 14.61 -2.26 -3.85
N TYR A 76 13.55 -1.46 -4.00
CA TYR A 76 13.11 -0.51 -2.98
C TYR A 76 11.90 -1.10 -2.27
N GLY A 77 12.12 -1.67 -1.09
CA GLY A 77 11.05 -2.03 -0.16
C GLY A 77 10.47 -0.80 0.55
N TRP A 78 9.44 -1.04 1.37
CA TRP A 78 8.96 -0.03 2.31
C TRP A 78 10.11 0.38 3.24
N LYS A 79 10.21 1.68 3.52
CA LYS A 79 11.26 2.20 4.41
C LYS A 79 10.60 2.83 5.62
N CYS A 80 10.71 2.18 6.76
CA CYS A 80 10.27 2.72 8.04
C CYS A 80 11.40 3.53 8.67
N ILE A 81 11.13 4.78 8.99
CA ILE A 81 12.02 5.66 9.75
C ILE A 81 11.52 5.61 11.20
N SER A 82 12.22 4.84 12.04
CA SER A 82 11.88 4.63 13.44
C SER A 82 12.51 5.70 14.33
N GLY A 83 11.75 6.22 15.30
CA GLY A 83 12.31 6.84 16.50
C GLY A 83 12.92 5.77 17.42
N ALA A 84 13.87 6.13 18.29
CA ALA A 84 14.62 5.17 19.10
C ALA A 84 13.74 4.24 19.98
N THR A 85 12.50 4.64 20.30
CA THR A 85 11.56 3.88 21.16
C THR A 85 10.07 4.00 20.79
N THR A 86 9.68 4.76 19.75
CA THR A 86 8.28 5.24 19.58
C THR A 86 7.53 4.71 18.35
N GLY A 87 8.10 3.80 17.55
CA GLY A 87 7.52 3.41 16.25
C GLY A 87 8.03 4.28 15.11
N GLY A 88 7.45 4.15 13.91
CA GLY A 88 8.07 4.73 12.72
C GLY A 88 7.16 4.93 11.52
N LEU A 89 7.47 5.99 10.77
CA LEU A 89 6.79 6.36 9.53
C LEU A 89 7.32 5.48 8.39
N CYS A 90 6.44 4.65 7.81
CA CYS A 90 6.78 3.76 6.70
C CYS A 90 6.47 4.39 5.35
N ILE A 91 7.51 4.74 4.61
CA ILE A 91 7.42 5.41 3.31
C ILE A 91 7.27 4.36 2.20
N PRO A 92 6.24 4.47 1.33
CA PRO A 92 6.00 3.50 0.27
C PRO A 92 7.11 3.50 -0.79
N PRO A 93 7.43 2.34 -1.39
CA PRO A 93 8.35 2.25 -2.53
C PRO A 93 8.02 3.22 -3.67
N ARG A 94 6.73 3.46 -3.91
CA ARG A 94 6.21 4.39 -4.91
C ARG A 94 6.66 5.82 -4.60
N ARG A 95 6.39 6.33 -3.39
CA ARG A 95 6.86 7.66 -2.94
C ARG A 95 8.38 7.80 -2.98
N ARG A 96 9.12 6.76 -2.60
CA ARG A 96 10.59 6.75 -2.61
C ARG A 96 11.17 6.85 -4.02
N LYS A 97 10.46 6.30 -5.00
CA LYS A 97 10.82 6.34 -6.42
C LYS A 97 10.08 7.42 -7.19
N LEU A 98 9.33 8.31 -6.54
CA LEU A 98 8.55 9.35 -7.21
C LEU A 98 9.47 10.16 -8.13
N TYR A 99 9.09 10.29 -9.39
CA TYR A 99 9.81 11.08 -10.37
C TYR A 99 9.52 12.55 -10.14
N LEU A 100 10.57 13.37 -10.11
CA LEU A 100 10.46 14.82 -10.10
C LEU A 100 11.24 15.29 -11.32
N HIS A 101 10.58 16.02 -12.21
CA HIS A 101 11.25 16.59 -13.37
C HIS A 101 12.41 17.47 -12.89
N LYS A 102 13.51 17.51 -13.65
CA LYS A 102 14.65 18.34 -13.28
C LYS A 102 14.23 19.81 -13.27
N MET A 103 14.62 20.53 -12.23
CA MET A 103 14.54 21.99 -12.22
C MET A 103 15.87 22.52 -12.80
N GLU A 104 15.85 23.04 -14.02
CA GLU A 104 17.02 23.64 -14.65
C GLU A 104 16.97 25.18 -14.55
N GLY A 105 17.95 25.77 -13.87
CA GLY A 105 18.17 27.23 -13.84
C GLY A 105 16.90 28.06 -13.55
N ASP A 106 16.68 29.08 -14.39
CA ASP A 106 15.55 30.02 -14.31
C ASP A 106 14.29 29.54 -15.05
N GLU A 107 14.20 28.26 -15.46
CA GLU A 107 13.01 27.75 -16.16
C GLU A 107 11.74 27.81 -15.31
N VAL A 108 11.88 27.64 -13.98
CA VAL A 108 10.77 27.69 -13.03
C VAL A 108 10.79 29.03 -12.30
N LYS A 109 10.37 30.09 -13.00
CA LYS A 109 10.45 31.48 -12.50
C LYS A 109 9.17 32.01 -11.86
N ASP A 110 8.03 31.42 -12.17
CA ASP A 110 6.70 31.88 -11.77
C ASP A 110 5.75 30.69 -11.50
N ALA A 111 4.54 31.00 -11.03
CA ALA A 111 3.52 30.00 -10.69
C ALA A 111 3.10 29.14 -11.90
N THR A 112 3.00 29.72 -13.10
CA THR A 112 2.63 29.00 -14.32
C THR A 112 3.71 28.00 -14.75
N ALA A 113 4.98 28.39 -14.64
CA ALA A 113 6.13 27.53 -14.88
C ALA A 113 6.22 26.41 -13.84
N LEU A 114 5.95 26.71 -12.55
CA LEU A 114 5.90 25.70 -11.50
C LEU A 114 4.77 24.70 -11.71
N ARG A 115 3.58 25.16 -12.11
CA ARG A 115 2.48 24.28 -12.50
C ARG A 115 2.86 23.36 -13.65
N THR A 116 3.52 23.91 -14.67
CA THR A 116 4.03 23.15 -15.81
C THR A 116 5.04 22.09 -15.36
N TRP A 117 5.92 22.43 -14.41
CA TRP A 117 6.89 21.49 -13.83
C TRP A 117 6.20 20.31 -13.10
N PHE A 118 5.14 20.57 -12.33
CA PHE A 118 4.34 19.51 -11.70
C PHE A 118 3.61 18.65 -12.73
N VAL A 119 3.03 19.25 -13.78
CA VAL A 119 2.37 18.52 -14.88
C VAL A 119 3.38 17.58 -15.56
N LYS A 120 4.58 18.06 -15.88
CA LYS A 120 5.65 17.24 -16.49
C LYS A 120 6.05 16.08 -15.58
N SER A 121 6.23 16.34 -14.29
CA SER A 121 6.60 15.32 -13.30
C SER A 121 5.54 14.22 -13.21
N ALA A 122 4.27 14.62 -13.04
CA ALA A 122 3.16 13.69 -12.87
C ALA A 122 2.85 12.87 -14.14
N ALA A 123 3.00 13.47 -15.33
CA ALA A 123 2.82 12.76 -16.59
C ALA A 123 3.84 11.63 -16.77
N VAL A 124 5.13 11.94 -16.55
CA VAL A 124 6.21 10.94 -16.63
C VAL A 124 6.05 9.84 -15.58
N GLU A 125 5.73 10.22 -14.34
CA GLU A 125 5.43 9.24 -13.27
C GLU A 125 4.31 8.29 -13.69
N THR A 126 3.21 8.84 -14.21
CA THR A 126 2.02 8.07 -14.62
C THR A 126 2.36 7.10 -15.75
N PHE A 127 3.15 7.52 -16.73
CA PHE A 127 3.62 6.66 -17.81
C PHE A 127 4.38 5.43 -17.28
N PHE A 128 5.34 5.63 -16.37
CA PHE A 128 6.11 4.52 -15.80
C PHE A 128 5.31 3.68 -14.79
N LEU A 129 4.40 4.28 -14.03
CA LEU A 129 3.46 3.54 -13.18
C LEU A 129 2.58 2.62 -14.03
N TRP A 130 2.04 3.12 -15.14
CA TRP A 130 1.23 2.32 -16.05
C TRP A 130 2.02 1.17 -16.67
N HIS A 131 3.23 1.46 -17.16
CA HIS A 131 4.13 0.44 -17.69
C HIS A 131 4.39 -0.67 -16.66
N ARG A 132 4.72 -0.32 -15.41
CA ARG A 132 4.91 -1.28 -14.32
C ARG A 132 3.62 -2.04 -13.98
N TYR A 133 2.47 -1.36 -13.95
CA TYR A 133 1.18 -1.99 -13.66
C TYR A 133 0.85 -3.06 -14.71
N LYS A 134 1.08 -2.79 -15.99
CA LYS A 134 0.94 -3.78 -17.06
C LYS A 134 1.87 -4.97 -16.86
N GLN A 135 3.15 -4.74 -16.55
CA GLN A 135 4.10 -5.84 -16.32
C GLN A 135 3.72 -6.75 -15.15
N LEU A 136 3.12 -6.20 -14.09
CA LEU A 136 2.74 -6.96 -12.90
C LEU A 136 1.39 -7.68 -13.03
N ASN A 137 0.54 -7.29 -13.97
CA ASN A 137 -0.83 -7.78 -14.11
C ASN A 137 -1.14 -8.35 -15.51
N GLY A 138 -0.18 -8.35 -16.44
CA GLY A 138 -0.31 -9.00 -17.74
C GLY A 138 -0.06 -10.51 -17.66
N LYS A 139 -0.92 -11.31 -18.30
CA LYS A 139 -0.65 -12.74 -18.55
C LYS A 139 0.28 -12.85 -19.76
N GLY A 140 1.37 -13.62 -19.64
CA GLY A 140 2.42 -13.69 -20.67
C GLY A 140 1.91 -14.12 -22.05
N LYS A 141 2.25 -13.33 -23.07
CA LYS A 141 2.50 -13.69 -24.49
C LYS A 141 2.77 -12.48 -25.41
N ASP A 142 2.67 -11.24 -24.92
CA ASP A 142 3.00 -10.03 -25.70
C ASP A 142 4.46 -9.53 -25.51
N THR A 143 5.37 -10.37 -25.01
CA THR A 143 6.81 -10.04 -24.97
C THR A 143 7.54 -10.54 -26.22
N GLN A 144 7.06 -10.16 -27.40
CA GLN A 144 7.93 -10.10 -28.58
C GLN A 144 8.61 -8.74 -28.60
N GLY A 145 9.70 -8.60 -27.83
CA GLY A 145 10.59 -7.45 -27.90
C GLY A 145 10.87 -6.73 -26.57
N ALA A 146 11.47 -7.41 -25.60
CA ALA A 146 12.35 -6.77 -24.62
C ALA A 146 13.20 -7.86 -23.95
N GLY A 147 14.51 -7.64 -23.91
CA GLY A 147 15.48 -8.53 -23.28
C GLY A 147 15.24 -8.74 -21.79
N GLU A 148 16.10 -9.58 -21.20
CA GLU A 148 16.14 -9.95 -19.79
C GLU A 148 15.54 -8.92 -18.84
N SER A 149 14.62 -9.38 -17.98
CA SER A 149 14.03 -8.58 -16.91
C SER A 149 15.12 -7.78 -16.17
N PRO A 150 14.90 -6.49 -15.87
CA PRO A 150 15.86 -5.69 -15.12
C PRO A 150 16.31 -6.43 -13.85
N PRO A 151 17.61 -6.43 -13.50
CA PRO A 151 18.12 -7.14 -12.34
C PRO A 151 17.40 -6.57 -11.10
N GLY A 152 16.51 -7.34 -10.47
CA GLY A 152 15.63 -6.82 -9.41
C GLY A 152 14.16 -7.19 -9.59
N LEU A 153 13.70 -7.36 -10.83
CA LEU A 153 12.45 -8.05 -11.16
C LEU A 153 12.66 -9.56 -11.32
N SER A 154 13.87 -10.01 -11.62
CA SER A 154 14.21 -11.43 -11.78
C SER A 154 13.88 -12.31 -10.56
N ASN A 155 13.96 -11.79 -9.33
CA ASN A 155 13.53 -12.54 -8.14
C ASN A 155 12.00 -12.59 -7.93
N LEU A 156 11.23 -11.76 -8.63
CA LEU A 156 9.76 -11.75 -8.59
C LEU A 156 9.14 -12.28 -9.90
N SER A 157 9.89 -12.36 -11.01
CA SER A 157 9.38 -12.67 -12.35
C SER A 157 9.99 -13.93 -12.97
N SER A 158 11.23 -14.34 -12.64
CA SER A 158 11.88 -15.51 -13.28
C SER A 158 11.38 -16.89 -12.82
N GLY A 159 10.16 -16.97 -12.29
CA GLY A 159 9.40 -18.23 -12.11
C GLY A 159 7.91 -18.06 -12.34
N TYR A 160 7.50 -16.97 -12.99
CA TYR A 160 6.13 -16.42 -12.98
C TYR A 160 5.42 -16.53 -14.35
N ALA A 161 5.72 -17.56 -15.13
CA ALA A 161 4.82 -17.98 -16.21
C ALA A 161 3.70 -18.83 -15.58
N SER A 162 2.54 -18.22 -15.36
CA SER A 162 1.32 -18.94 -14.96
C SER A 162 0.84 -19.79 -16.14
N SER A 163 1.00 -21.10 -16.05
CA SER A 163 0.32 -22.06 -16.92
C SER A 163 -1.03 -22.40 -16.30
N TYR A 164 -2.01 -21.50 -16.48
CA TYR A 164 -3.39 -21.79 -16.14
C TYR A 164 -4.05 -22.53 -17.32
N SER A 165 -4.32 -23.82 -17.14
CA SER A 165 -5.27 -24.57 -17.96
C SER A 165 -6.57 -24.71 -17.16
N GLY A 166 -7.55 -23.85 -17.46
CA GLY A 166 -8.86 -23.90 -16.80
C GLY A 166 -9.81 -22.84 -17.36
N SER A 167 -10.76 -23.32 -18.18
CA SER A 167 -12.01 -22.72 -18.69
C SER A 167 -12.03 -21.24 -19.10
N GLU A 168 -12.36 -21.03 -20.38
CA GLU A 168 -12.67 -19.78 -21.07
C GLU A 168 -13.71 -18.92 -20.34
N SER A 169 -13.26 -17.98 -19.51
CA SER A 169 -13.90 -16.69 -19.35
C SER A 169 -12.89 -15.63 -19.77
N GLU A 170 -13.29 -14.72 -20.67
CA GLU A 170 -12.42 -13.64 -21.14
C GLU A 170 -12.09 -12.69 -19.98
N GLU A 171 -11.06 -13.01 -19.20
CA GLU A 171 -10.58 -12.11 -18.15
C GLU A 171 -9.99 -10.85 -18.81
N LYS A 172 -10.66 -9.70 -18.66
CA LYS A 172 -10.19 -8.42 -19.22
C LYS A 172 -8.78 -8.12 -18.71
N THR A 173 -7.80 -8.06 -19.61
CA THR A 173 -6.44 -7.62 -19.25
C THR A 173 -6.44 -6.11 -18.94
N PRO A 174 -5.50 -5.61 -18.13
CA PRO A 174 -5.38 -4.16 -17.86
C PRO A 174 -5.37 -3.30 -19.12
N LYS A 175 -4.71 -3.78 -20.19
CA LYS A 175 -4.62 -3.08 -21.47
C LYS A 175 -6.00 -2.98 -22.15
N LYS A 176 -6.76 -4.09 -22.17
CA LYS A 176 -8.12 -4.12 -22.74
C LYS A 176 -9.05 -3.18 -21.96
N SER A 177 -9.02 -3.21 -20.62
CA SER A 177 -9.78 -2.27 -19.79
C SER A 177 -9.47 -0.81 -20.15
N LEU A 178 -8.20 -0.44 -20.25
CA LEU A 178 -7.85 0.94 -20.58
C LEU A 178 -8.28 1.34 -22.00
N GLN A 179 -8.21 0.41 -22.97
CA GLN A 179 -8.71 0.61 -24.34
C GLN A 179 -10.22 0.79 -24.39
N ASP A 180 -10.96 0.13 -23.50
CA ASP A 180 -12.40 0.33 -23.31
C ASP A 180 -12.72 1.68 -22.62
N GLY A 181 -11.69 2.48 -22.26
CA GLY A 181 -11.84 3.73 -21.51
C GLY A 181 -11.96 3.53 -20.01
N GLU A 182 -11.72 2.32 -19.49
CA GLU A 182 -11.80 1.99 -18.08
C GLU A 182 -10.40 1.92 -17.45
N ILE A 183 -10.08 2.86 -16.56
CA ILE A 183 -8.83 2.83 -15.78
C ILE A 183 -9.00 1.77 -14.69
N PRO A 184 -8.19 0.70 -14.65
CA PRO A 184 -8.34 -0.34 -13.63
C PRO A 184 -8.24 0.24 -12.22
N ASP A 185 -9.15 -0.13 -11.32
CA ASP A 185 -9.25 0.50 -9.98
C ASP A 185 -7.96 0.40 -9.16
N GLY A 186 -7.26 -0.73 -9.25
CA GLY A 186 -5.96 -0.88 -8.59
C GLY A 186 -4.89 0.07 -9.14
N PHE A 187 -5.00 0.49 -10.39
CA PHE A 187 -4.11 1.48 -10.99
C PHE A 187 -4.58 2.91 -10.71
N LEU A 188 -5.90 3.18 -10.77
CA LEU A 188 -6.49 4.47 -10.39
C LEU A 188 -6.12 4.86 -8.95
N ARG A 189 -6.14 3.89 -8.03
CA ARG A 189 -5.69 4.06 -6.65
C ARG A 189 -4.21 4.44 -6.55
N GLN A 190 -3.33 3.89 -7.40
CA GLN A 190 -1.92 4.30 -7.49
C GLN A 190 -1.76 5.73 -8.00
N MET A 191 -2.61 6.16 -8.94
CA MET A 191 -2.64 7.55 -9.41
C MET A 191 -3.07 8.49 -8.28
N PHE A 192 -4.10 8.14 -7.50
CA PHE A 192 -4.54 8.92 -6.34
C PHE A 192 -3.45 9.09 -5.28
N TYR A 193 -2.75 8.01 -4.90
CA TYR A 193 -1.61 8.14 -3.99
C TYR A 193 -0.51 9.06 -4.56
N THR A 194 -0.30 9.01 -5.87
CA THR A 194 0.76 9.76 -6.55
C THR A 194 0.48 11.26 -6.61
N ILE A 195 -0.71 11.67 -7.01
CA ILE A 195 -1.08 13.09 -7.00
C ILE A 195 -1.15 13.64 -5.57
N ALA A 196 -1.54 12.83 -4.60
CA ALA A 196 -1.52 13.20 -3.19
C ALA A 196 -0.09 13.42 -2.65
N ASP A 197 0.89 12.62 -3.10
CA ASP A 197 2.30 12.86 -2.76
C ASP A 197 2.86 14.13 -3.43
N TYR A 198 2.43 14.47 -4.65
CA TYR A 198 2.77 15.76 -5.27
C TYR A 198 2.16 16.94 -4.50
N ARG A 199 0.92 16.78 -4.01
CA ARG A 199 0.31 17.76 -3.12
C ARG A 199 1.13 17.97 -1.87
N ASP A 200 1.58 16.90 -1.20
CA ASP A 200 2.41 17.04 -0.01
C ASP A 200 3.70 17.82 -0.30
N ILE A 201 4.34 17.58 -1.44
CA ILE A 201 5.54 18.33 -1.84
C ILE A 201 5.23 19.82 -1.94
N LEU A 202 4.06 20.21 -2.47
CA LEU A 202 3.70 21.63 -2.59
C LEU A 202 3.22 22.23 -1.27
N VAL A 203 2.35 21.52 -0.55
CA VAL A 203 1.60 22.06 0.61
C VAL A 203 2.36 21.88 1.91
N ARG A 204 3.06 20.76 2.07
CA ARG A 204 3.68 20.35 3.35
C ARG A 204 5.18 20.50 3.36
N GLY A 205 5.81 20.87 2.24
CA GLY A 205 7.27 20.97 2.14
C GLY A 205 7.90 22.27 2.66
N GLY A 206 7.10 23.32 2.94
CA GLY A 206 7.57 24.60 3.49
C GLY A 206 7.76 24.62 5.02
N GLY A 207 8.43 25.67 5.53
CA GLY A 207 8.89 25.83 6.93
C GLY A 207 7.84 25.68 8.05
N ASP A 208 8.34 25.31 9.22
CA ASP A 208 7.81 24.87 10.54
C ASP A 208 6.32 24.55 10.77
N THR A 209 5.34 25.29 10.25
CA THR A 209 3.96 25.22 10.77
C THR A 209 3.09 24.09 10.21
N ASN A 210 3.50 23.44 9.12
CA ASN A 210 2.73 22.34 8.51
C ASN A 210 3.23 20.92 8.87
N SER A 211 4.20 20.81 9.79
CA SER A 211 4.77 19.52 10.21
C SER A 211 4.15 18.92 11.48
N GLY A 212 3.13 19.55 12.07
CA GLY A 212 2.49 19.03 13.30
C GLY A 212 3.44 19.05 14.51
N SER A 213 4.39 19.98 14.55
CA SER A 213 5.43 20.05 15.57
C SER A 213 5.69 21.48 16.02
N GLU A 214 4.70 22.10 16.66
CA GLU A 214 5.02 23.06 17.73
C GLU A 214 4.92 22.31 19.06
N LYS A 215 6.07 22.02 19.65
CA LYS A 215 6.19 21.99 21.10
C LYS A 215 7.34 22.88 21.49
N ASP A 216 7.03 23.95 22.19
CA ASP A 216 8.01 24.69 22.97
C ASP A 216 8.70 23.75 23.97
N GLY A 217 10.03 23.73 23.93
CA GLY A 217 10.88 23.16 24.98
C GLY A 217 10.88 21.62 25.07
N GLY A 218 11.71 20.95 24.27
CA GLY A 218 12.03 19.54 24.46
C GLY A 218 13.16 19.07 23.54
N ASP A 219 14.16 18.41 24.12
CA ASP A 219 15.41 18.02 23.48
C ASP A 219 15.22 17.17 22.20
N SER A 220 16.07 17.45 21.22
CA SER A 220 16.07 17.06 19.81
C SER A 220 15.91 15.55 19.52
N SER A 221 14.77 15.12 18.92
CA SER A 221 14.78 14.02 17.92
C SER A 221 13.60 13.88 16.93
N ASN A 222 12.48 14.63 17.05
CA ASN A 222 11.26 14.37 16.24
C ASN A 222 10.82 15.50 15.29
N ASN A 223 11.64 16.53 15.05
CA ASN A 223 11.24 17.75 14.33
C ASN A 223 11.56 17.72 12.82
N ASN A 224 11.19 16.67 12.09
CA ASN A 224 11.50 16.58 10.65
C ASN A 224 10.23 16.55 9.79
N ASN A 225 10.10 17.56 8.93
CA ASN A 225 9.05 17.64 7.91
C ASN A 225 8.98 16.36 7.05
N ILE A 226 7.75 15.84 6.90
CA ILE A 226 7.45 14.56 6.24
C ILE A 226 7.97 14.48 4.80
N VAL A 227 8.02 15.59 4.07
CA VAL A 227 8.53 15.65 2.70
C VAL A 227 10.03 15.39 2.67
N PHE A 228 10.79 15.94 3.63
CA PHE A 228 12.22 15.66 3.75
C PHE A 228 12.49 14.25 4.22
N LEU A 229 11.74 13.77 5.23
CA LEU A 229 11.82 12.37 5.69
C LEU A 229 11.57 11.39 4.53
N ALA A 230 10.54 11.63 3.73
CA ALA A 230 10.17 10.82 2.57
C ALA A 230 11.23 10.82 1.47
N SER A 231 11.92 11.96 1.27
CA SER A 231 12.99 12.08 0.27
C SER A 231 14.22 11.22 0.60
N GLY A 232 14.49 11.05 1.90
CA GLY A 232 15.67 10.34 2.41
C GLY A 232 16.97 11.12 2.23
N LYS A 233 17.98 10.78 3.05
CA LYS A 233 19.27 11.49 3.16
C LYS A 233 19.98 11.76 1.82
N GLU A 234 19.86 10.86 0.85
CA GLU A 234 20.50 11.02 -0.46
C GLU A 234 19.86 12.13 -1.32
N ASN A 235 18.55 12.35 -1.18
CA ASN A 235 17.79 13.32 -1.99
C ASN A 235 17.34 14.55 -1.19
N GLU A 236 17.63 14.60 0.12
CA GLU A 236 17.23 15.68 1.01
C GLU A 236 17.67 17.06 0.51
N LYS A 237 18.92 17.17 0.02
CA LYS A 237 19.44 18.42 -0.56
C LYS A 237 18.66 18.88 -1.80
N LYS A 238 18.33 17.94 -2.70
CA LYS A 238 17.54 18.22 -3.91
C LYS A 238 16.13 18.64 -3.53
N MET A 239 15.53 17.96 -2.56
CA MET A 239 14.20 18.31 -2.06
C MET A 239 14.21 19.69 -1.41
N LYS A 240 15.25 20.03 -0.64
CA LYS A 240 15.41 21.38 -0.06
C LYS A 240 15.47 22.46 -1.15
N GLN A 241 16.25 22.25 -2.20
CA GLN A 241 16.30 23.17 -3.35
C GLN A 241 14.93 23.37 -4.02
N ILE A 242 14.15 22.29 -4.17
CA ILE A 242 12.78 22.36 -4.69
C ILE A 242 11.89 23.21 -3.77
N GLN A 243 11.97 22.99 -2.45
CA GLN A 243 11.17 23.77 -1.49
C GLN A 243 11.57 25.24 -1.46
N ASP A 244 12.87 25.53 -1.47
CA ASP A 244 13.40 26.89 -1.52
C ASP A 244 12.90 27.63 -2.77
N LYS A 245 12.84 26.94 -3.93
CA LYS A 245 12.33 27.50 -5.18
C LYS A 245 10.82 27.76 -5.14
N ILE A 246 10.04 26.84 -4.57
CA ILE A 246 8.61 27.03 -4.35
C ILE A 246 8.37 28.25 -3.46
N ASP A 247 9.15 28.39 -2.38
CA ASP A 247 9.04 29.54 -1.48
C ASP A 247 9.44 30.84 -2.17
N GLU A 248 10.47 30.84 -3.00
CA GLU A 248 10.87 32.00 -3.81
C GLU A 248 9.73 32.48 -4.70
N ILE A 249 9.05 31.56 -5.40
CA ILE A 249 7.93 31.89 -6.30
C ILE A 249 6.76 32.46 -5.51
N LEU A 250 6.41 31.87 -4.37
CA LEU A 250 5.33 32.37 -3.51
C LEU A 250 5.62 33.79 -3.01
N ARG A 251 6.85 34.07 -2.57
CA ARG A 251 7.26 35.42 -2.14
C ARG A 251 7.16 36.45 -3.27
N LYS A 252 7.56 36.07 -4.49
CA LYS A 252 7.45 36.94 -5.68
C LYS A 252 6.00 37.29 -6.01
N THR A 253 5.12 36.29 -6.06
CA THR A 253 3.69 36.49 -6.32
C THR A 253 3.04 37.40 -5.26
N ASN A 254 3.41 37.27 -3.99
CA ASN A 254 2.91 38.16 -2.94
C ASN A 254 3.38 39.61 -3.11
N SER A 255 4.64 39.81 -3.52
CA SER A 255 5.22 41.14 -3.69
C SER A 255 4.58 41.88 -4.87
N GLU A 256 4.27 41.18 -5.97
CA GLU A 256 3.56 41.72 -7.13
C GLU A 256 2.12 42.13 -6.78
N ASN A 257 1.42 41.35 -5.95
CA ASN A 257 0.07 41.66 -5.47
C ASN A 257 0.02 42.80 -4.43
N GLN A 258 1.12 43.08 -3.73
CA GLN A 258 1.23 44.21 -2.80
C GLN A 258 1.55 45.54 -3.52
N ALA A 259 2.28 45.49 -4.64
CA ALA A 259 2.59 46.66 -5.44
C ALA A 259 1.34 47.34 -6.05
N THR A 260 0.23 46.59 -6.20
CA THR A 260 -1.07 47.10 -6.69
C THR A 260 -2.00 47.64 -5.60
N SER A 261 -1.69 47.42 -4.31
CA SER A 261 -2.56 47.79 -3.17
C SER A 261 -2.05 48.93 -2.28
N GLY A 262 -0.96 49.61 -2.65
CA GLY A 262 -0.64 50.96 -2.17
C GLY A 262 -0.15 51.11 -0.72
N ALA A 263 0.14 50.05 0.03
CA ALA A 263 0.66 50.14 1.40
C ALA A 263 2.05 49.47 1.54
N PRO A 264 3.13 50.21 1.88
CA PRO A 264 4.42 49.61 2.16
C PRO A 264 4.45 49.06 3.59
N GLN A 265 4.66 47.76 3.75
CA GLN A 265 5.06 47.13 5.02
C GLN A 265 6.53 46.67 4.93
N PRO A 266 7.28 46.64 6.05
CA PRO A 266 8.72 46.36 6.01
C PRO A 266 9.01 44.94 5.52
N GLN A 267 9.98 44.81 4.62
CA GLN A 267 10.53 43.53 4.15
C GLN A 267 11.19 42.78 5.31
N GLN A 268 10.46 41.89 5.97
CA GLN A 268 11.04 40.75 6.67
C GLN A 268 10.87 39.51 5.79
N GLN A 269 11.92 38.68 5.70
CA GLN A 269 11.95 37.39 5.01
C GLN A 269 11.00 36.37 5.67
N GLN A 270 9.70 36.65 5.68
CA GLN A 270 8.72 35.73 6.25
C GLN A 270 8.54 34.53 5.31
N GLN A 271 8.49 33.35 5.90
CA GLN A 271 8.21 32.11 5.18
C GLN A 271 6.76 32.15 4.64
N PRO A 272 6.51 31.69 3.41
CA PRO A 272 5.15 31.59 2.90
C PRO A 272 4.26 30.74 3.81
N SER A 273 3.04 31.20 4.05
CA SER A 273 2.11 30.50 4.94
C SER A 273 1.59 29.21 4.31
N GLY A 274 1.17 28.26 5.15
CA GLY A 274 0.50 27.03 4.69
C GLY A 274 -0.70 27.31 3.78
N GLN A 275 -1.47 28.37 4.09
CA GLN A 275 -2.61 28.80 3.28
C GLN A 275 -2.21 29.22 1.86
N GLN A 276 -1.06 29.89 1.69
CA GLN A 276 -0.60 30.30 0.36
C GLN A 276 -0.27 29.09 -0.50
N ARG A 277 0.34 28.06 0.09
CA ARG A 277 0.64 26.79 -0.60
C ARG A 277 -0.63 26.01 -0.94
N GLU A 278 -1.64 26.01 -0.06
CA GLU A 278 -2.95 25.40 -0.33
C GLU A 278 -3.71 26.12 -1.46
N ASN A 279 -3.72 27.45 -1.44
CA ASN A 279 -4.30 28.27 -2.52
C ASN A 279 -3.62 27.95 -3.85
N LEU A 280 -2.28 27.83 -3.87
CA LEU A 280 -1.57 27.45 -5.08
C LEU A 280 -1.96 26.04 -5.55
N TRP A 281 -2.06 25.05 -4.64
CA TRP A 281 -2.51 23.70 -4.96
C TRP A 281 -3.88 23.68 -5.62
N SER A 282 -4.84 24.49 -5.15
CA SER A 282 -6.19 24.55 -5.72
C SER A 282 -6.19 24.89 -7.23
N THR A 283 -5.20 25.66 -7.69
CA THR A 283 -5.03 26.01 -9.11
C THR A 283 -4.22 24.97 -9.89
N PHE A 284 -3.42 24.15 -9.21
CA PHE A 284 -2.52 23.17 -9.83
C PHE A 284 -3.13 21.79 -9.95
N ALA A 285 -4.00 21.40 -9.02
CA ALA A 285 -4.46 20.02 -8.87
C ALA A 285 -5.15 19.48 -10.13
N GLN A 286 -6.09 20.23 -10.72
CA GLN A 286 -6.78 19.83 -11.94
C GLN A 286 -5.84 19.76 -13.16
N PRO A 287 -4.99 20.78 -13.44
CA PRO A 287 -3.97 20.67 -14.49
C PRO A 287 -3.04 19.46 -14.35
N ILE A 288 -2.57 19.16 -13.13
CA ILE A 288 -1.72 18.00 -12.85
C ILE A 288 -2.47 16.71 -13.19
N TRP A 289 -3.70 16.56 -12.68
CA TRP A 289 -4.53 15.39 -12.94
C TRP A 289 -4.82 15.19 -14.43
N ASN A 290 -5.18 16.26 -15.14
CA ASN A 290 -5.37 16.22 -16.59
C ASN A 290 -4.09 15.72 -17.28
N GLY A 291 -2.91 16.23 -16.89
CA GLY A 291 -1.63 15.74 -17.40
C GLY A 291 -1.40 14.25 -17.17
N MET A 292 -1.78 13.72 -16.00
CA MET A 292 -1.71 12.29 -15.70
C MET A 292 -2.60 11.47 -16.64
N ILE A 293 -3.85 11.89 -16.87
CA ILE A 293 -4.78 11.21 -17.79
C ILE A 293 -4.29 11.32 -19.25
N CYS A 294 -3.81 12.49 -19.69
CA CYS A 294 -3.22 12.66 -21.02
C CYS A 294 -2.06 11.68 -21.24
N ALA A 295 -1.21 11.47 -20.23
CA ALA A 295 -0.07 10.55 -20.32
C ALA A 295 -0.49 9.07 -20.55
N LEU A 296 -1.67 8.65 -20.10
CA LEU A 296 -2.19 7.30 -20.33
C LEU A 296 -2.53 7.03 -21.80
N THR A 297 -2.72 8.09 -22.60
CA THR A 297 -2.96 7.96 -24.04
C THR A 297 -1.69 7.69 -24.83
N TYR A 298 -0.52 7.65 -24.21
CA TYR A 298 0.75 7.39 -24.88
C TYR A 298 1.24 5.95 -24.65
N THR A 299 1.77 5.35 -25.70
CA THR A 299 2.37 4.02 -25.66
C THR A 299 3.70 3.99 -26.39
N GLU A 300 4.55 3.07 -25.98
CA GLU A 300 5.74 2.69 -26.73
C GLU A 300 5.32 1.82 -27.92
N LYS A 301 5.76 2.20 -29.12
CA LYS A 301 5.67 1.38 -30.33
C LYS A 301 7.07 0.95 -30.73
N SER A 302 7.28 -0.36 -30.77
CA SER A 302 8.51 -0.98 -31.26
C SER A 302 8.32 -1.41 -32.71
N VAL A 303 9.11 -0.85 -33.62
CA VAL A 303 9.19 -1.30 -35.01
C VAL A 303 10.51 -2.05 -35.19
N SER A 304 10.47 -3.23 -35.82
CA SER A 304 11.67 -4.06 -36.02
C SER A 304 12.78 -3.25 -36.70
N GLY A 305 13.98 -3.24 -36.10
CA GLY A 305 15.14 -2.49 -36.60
C GLY A 305 15.18 -1.00 -36.25
N GLN A 306 14.19 -0.46 -35.52
CA GLN A 306 14.18 0.92 -35.05
C GLN A 306 14.17 1.02 -33.52
N LYS A 307 14.67 2.15 -33.00
CA LYS A 307 14.52 2.46 -31.57
C LYS A 307 13.03 2.62 -31.25
N PRO A 308 12.55 2.09 -30.11
CA PRO A 308 11.17 2.28 -29.69
C PRO A 308 10.81 3.77 -29.65
N GLN A 309 9.64 4.11 -30.18
CA GLN A 309 9.15 5.48 -30.17
C GLN A 309 7.88 5.60 -29.33
N ILE A 310 7.79 6.69 -28.57
CA ILE A 310 6.61 7.02 -27.79
C ILE A 310 5.63 7.76 -28.70
N THR A 311 4.42 7.21 -28.83
CA THR A 311 3.39 7.77 -29.70
C THR A 311 2.07 7.85 -28.95
N GLN A 312 1.25 8.86 -29.28
CA GLN A 312 -0.11 8.92 -28.78
C GLN A 312 -0.97 7.88 -29.52
N ASP A 313 -1.71 7.09 -28.76
CA ASP A 313 -2.67 6.12 -29.25
C ASP A 313 -4.03 6.81 -29.46
N ASN A 314 -4.53 6.78 -30.68
CA ASN A 314 -5.76 7.48 -31.06
C ASN A 314 -7.01 6.88 -30.40
N ASP A 315 -7.01 5.57 -30.11
CA ASP A 315 -8.15 4.90 -29.52
C ASP A 315 -8.20 5.23 -28.02
N LEU A 316 -7.06 5.18 -27.33
CA LEU A 316 -6.96 5.65 -25.94
C LEU A 316 -7.30 7.13 -25.81
N LYS A 317 -6.86 7.96 -26.77
CA LYS A 317 -7.21 9.38 -26.82
C LYS A 317 -8.71 9.59 -26.88
N LYS A 318 -9.42 8.90 -27.80
CA LYS A 318 -10.88 8.98 -27.93
C LYS A 318 -11.61 8.41 -26.72
N ALA A 319 -11.05 7.38 -26.08
CA ALA A 319 -11.66 6.72 -24.93
C ALA A 319 -11.57 7.57 -23.66
N LEU A 320 -10.44 8.23 -23.41
CA LEU A 320 -10.16 8.91 -22.14
C LEU A 320 -10.32 10.43 -22.18
N LEU A 321 -10.22 11.06 -23.36
CA LEU A 321 -10.25 12.52 -23.50
C LEU A 321 -11.52 13.03 -24.17
N ASP A 322 -11.81 14.32 -23.96
CA ASP A 322 -12.89 15.06 -24.63
C ASP A 322 -12.69 15.15 -26.15
N THR A 323 -13.67 15.72 -26.85
CA THR A 323 -13.66 15.86 -28.32
C THR A 323 -12.47 16.67 -28.83
N ASP A 324 -12.02 17.65 -28.04
CA ASP A 324 -10.83 18.45 -28.34
C ASP A 324 -9.53 17.66 -28.08
N GLY A 325 -9.60 16.54 -27.37
CA GLY A 325 -8.47 15.71 -26.98
C GLY A 325 -7.53 16.40 -26.00
N LYS A 326 -8.06 17.32 -25.17
CA LYS A 326 -7.27 18.19 -24.29
C LYS A 326 -7.59 18.05 -22.80
N LYS A 327 -8.73 17.45 -22.44
CA LYS A 327 -9.13 17.23 -21.04
C LYS A 327 -9.74 15.83 -20.87
N PRO A 328 -9.74 15.26 -19.66
CA PRO A 328 -10.46 14.02 -19.38
C PRO A 328 -11.93 14.14 -19.77
N LYS A 329 -12.48 13.08 -20.34
CA LYS A 329 -13.88 13.04 -20.76
C LYS A 329 -14.81 13.09 -19.53
N PRO A 330 -15.76 14.05 -19.45
CA PRO A 330 -16.77 14.06 -18.39
C PRO A 330 -17.79 12.94 -18.60
N LYS A 331 -18.51 12.58 -17.55
CA LYS A 331 -19.63 11.64 -17.67
C LYS A 331 -20.80 12.34 -18.36
N THR A 332 -21.27 11.79 -19.48
CA THR A 332 -22.50 12.23 -20.17
C THR A 332 -23.52 11.08 -20.18
N ASP A 333 -24.55 11.22 -19.35
CA ASP A 333 -25.84 10.49 -19.31
C ASP A 333 -25.91 8.99 -19.66
N GLY A 334 -25.90 8.15 -18.61
CA GLY A 334 -26.57 6.85 -18.63
C GLY A 334 -25.75 5.61 -19.03
N THR A 335 -24.50 5.75 -19.45
CA THR A 335 -23.59 4.59 -19.59
C THR A 335 -22.82 4.37 -18.28
N ASN A 336 -22.53 3.10 -17.95
CA ASN A 336 -21.79 2.64 -16.76
C ASN A 336 -20.30 3.10 -16.72
N GLY A 337 -19.98 4.28 -17.26
CA GLY A 337 -18.63 4.85 -17.30
C GLY A 337 -18.32 5.67 -16.05
N LYS A 338 -17.10 5.52 -15.52
CA LYS A 338 -16.55 6.33 -14.43
C LYS A 338 -16.14 7.72 -14.96
N ASP A 339 -16.46 8.77 -14.20
CA ASP A 339 -15.99 10.12 -14.48
C ASP A 339 -14.50 10.22 -14.11
N TYR A 340 -13.64 10.58 -15.07
CA TYR A 340 -12.20 10.78 -14.81
C TYR A 340 -11.79 12.24 -14.76
N THR A 341 -12.74 13.18 -14.71
CA THR A 341 -12.44 14.59 -14.43
C THR A 341 -12.00 14.76 -12.98
N TYR A 342 -11.17 15.78 -12.73
CA TYR A 342 -10.62 16.02 -11.38
C TYR A 342 -11.71 16.17 -10.30
N GLY A 343 -12.83 16.84 -10.63
CA GLY A 343 -13.93 17.06 -9.69
C GLY A 343 -14.87 15.86 -9.52
N GLY A 344 -14.97 14.99 -10.53
CA GLY A 344 -15.90 13.87 -10.57
C GLY A 344 -15.31 12.52 -10.17
N VAL A 345 -14.00 12.31 -10.36
CA VAL A 345 -13.35 11.02 -10.16
C VAL A 345 -13.31 10.59 -8.69
N ARG A 346 -13.64 9.31 -8.47
CA ARG A 346 -13.75 8.69 -7.15
C ARG A 346 -13.11 7.32 -7.15
N LEU A 347 -12.62 6.90 -5.99
CA LEU A 347 -12.46 5.47 -5.71
C LEU A 347 -13.80 4.98 -5.20
N GLU A 348 -14.46 4.09 -5.95
CA GLU A 348 -15.68 3.47 -5.49
C GLU A 348 -15.35 2.52 -4.33
N ASP A 349 -16.07 2.66 -3.22
CA ASP A 349 -16.07 1.67 -2.15
C ASP A 349 -17.03 0.56 -2.59
N GLU A 350 -16.48 -0.63 -2.86
CA GLU A 350 -17.17 -1.72 -3.59
C GLU A 350 -18.26 -2.45 -2.76
N ASN A 351 -19.05 -1.75 -1.94
CA ASN A 351 -20.37 -2.23 -1.51
C ASN A 351 -21.47 -1.92 -2.54
N SER A 352 -21.17 -1.19 -3.62
CA SER A 352 -22.04 -1.11 -4.80
C SER A 352 -21.79 -2.32 -5.70
N GLY A 353 -22.10 -3.51 -5.19
CA GLY A 353 -22.37 -4.65 -6.04
C GLY A 353 -23.54 -4.29 -6.95
N THR A 354 -23.49 -4.76 -8.20
CA THR A 354 -24.55 -4.67 -9.21
C THR A 354 -25.94 -4.93 -8.61
N GLN A 355 -26.63 -3.86 -8.21
CA GLN A 355 -28.08 -3.82 -8.21
C GLN A 355 -28.46 -2.85 -9.31
N ALA A 356 -29.15 -3.36 -10.33
CA ALA A 356 -29.86 -2.52 -11.26
C ALA A 356 -30.69 -1.51 -10.45
N LEU A 357 -30.44 -0.22 -10.66
CA LEU A 357 -31.30 0.83 -10.14
C LEU A 357 -32.70 0.58 -10.71
N SER A 358 -33.61 0.06 -9.88
CA SER A 358 -35.03 0.10 -10.20
C SER A 358 -35.44 1.57 -10.23
N PRO A 359 -36.09 2.09 -11.30
CA PRO A 359 -36.30 3.52 -11.47
C PRO A 359 -37.18 4.20 -10.39
N ASN A 360 -37.83 3.44 -9.51
CA ASN A 360 -38.88 3.94 -8.61
C ASN A 360 -38.80 3.35 -7.19
N ALA A 361 -37.72 3.60 -6.44
CA ALA A 361 -37.71 3.39 -4.99
C ALA A 361 -37.55 4.73 -4.26
N PRO A 362 -38.44 5.09 -3.31
CA PRO A 362 -38.36 6.37 -2.59
C PRO A 362 -37.09 6.43 -1.73
N ALA A 363 -36.42 7.58 -1.77
CA ALA A 363 -35.24 7.85 -0.94
C ALA A 363 -35.61 7.86 0.55
N SER A 364 -35.01 6.97 1.34
CA SER A 364 -35.12 6.97 2.80
C SER A 364 -33.88 7.63 3.42
N PRO A 365 -33.97 8.50 4.44
CA PRO A 365 -32.89 9.43 4.81
C PRO A 365 -31.87 8.89 5.83
N THR A 366 -31.73 7.59 6.03
CA THR A 366 -30.92 7.05 7.15
C THR A 366 -29.94 5.97 6.70
N SER A 367 -28.87 6.37 6.01
CA SER A 367 -27.61 5.63 5.89
C SER A 367 -26.51 6.58 5.40
N PRO A 368 -25.31 6.63 6.01
CA PRO A 368 -24.23 7.50 5.53
C PRO A 368 -23.89 7.09 4.09
N GLN A 369 -24.02 8.06 3.17
CA GLN A 369 -23.98 7.87 1.72
C GLN A 369 -22.84 6.94 1.29
N ALA A 370 -23.24 5.79 0.75
CA ALA A 370 -22.40 4.87 0.02
C ALA A 370 -21.93 5.52 -1.30
N ASN A 371 -20.87 6.34 -1.26
CA ASN A 371 -20.23 6.91 -2.46
C ASN A 371 -18.78 7.27 -2.13
N GLY A 372 -17.83 6.41 -2.50
CA GLY A 372 -16.43 6.50 -2.07
C GLY A 372 -15.68 7.79 -2.42
N ALA A 373 -14.45 7.89 -1.90
CA ALA A 373 -13.70 9.14 -1.79
C ALA A 373 -13.42 9.83 -3.13
N ARG A 374 -13.78 11.11 -3.25
CA ARG A 374 -13.39 11.95 -4.38
C ARG A 374 -11.89 12.23 -4.33
N LEU A 375 -11.29 12.49 -5.49
CA LEU A 375 -9.85 12.76 -5.58
C LEU A 375 -9.40 13.94 -4.70
N ALA A 376 -10.14 15.05 -4.70
CA ALA A 376 -9.80 16.23 -3.90
C ALA A 376 -9.75 15.90 -2.39
N ASP A 377 -10.76 15.18 -1.90
CA ASP A 377 -10.87 14.74 -0.51
C ASP A 377 -9.72 13.79 -0.16
N PHE A 378 -9.47 12.80 -1.03
CA PHE A 378 -8.39 11.84 -0.89
C PHE A 378 -7.01 12.52 -0.78
N THR A 379 -6.72 13.51 -1.64
CA THR A 379 -5.44 14.24 -1.60
C THR A 379 -5.27 15.08 -0.34
N SER A 380 -6.37 15.44 0.33
CA SER A 380 -6.34 16.25 1.56
C SER A 380 -5.96 15.43 2.80
N ARG A 381 -6.22 14.12 2.79
CA ARG A 381 -5.89 13.19 3.88
C ARG A 381 -4.42 13.26 4.30
N PRO A 382 -4.05 13.12 5.59
CA PRO A 382 -2.64 13.13 5.96
C PRO A 382 -1.84 11.98 5.34
N ALA A 383 -0.59 12.26 4.98
CA ALA A 383 0.29 11.33 4.28
C ALA A 383 0.46 9.98 5.02
N TYR A 384 0.56 10.02 6.36
CA TYR A 384 0.62 8.81 7.18
C TYR A 384 -0.54 7.85 6.90
N PHE A 385 -1.79 8.34 6.93
CA PHE A 385 -2.97 7.49 6.72
C PHE A 385 -3.06 6.98 5.28
N ARG A 386 -2.69 7.80 4.29
CA ARG A 386 -2.62 7.35 2.90
C ARG A 386 -1.57 6.26 2.70
N TRP A 387 -0.40 6.39 3.32
CA TRP A 387 0.65 5.38 3.23
C TRP A 387 0.31 4.11 4.02
N LEU A 388 -0.41 4.23 5.14
CA LEU A 388 -0.95 3.07 5.86
C LEU A 388 -1.98 2.33 4.99
N GLU A 389 -2.89 3.04 4.33
CA GLU A 389 -3.85 2.50 3.38
C GLU A 389 -3.14 1.82 2.18
N GLU A 390 -2.13 2.46 1.58
CA GLU A 390 -1.30 1.88 0.51
C GLU A 390 -0.53 0.64 1.00
N TRP A 391 -0.08 0.63 2.25
CA TRP A 391 0.59 -0.50 2.88
C TRP A 391 -0.37 -1.69 3.00
N GLY A 392 -1.59 -1.48 3.51
CA GLY A 392 -2.60 -2.51 3.65
C GLY A 392 -3.01 -3.12 2.30
N GLU A 393 -3.27 -2.28 1.30
CA GLU A 393 -3.62 -2.73 -0.06
C GLU A 393 -2.50 -3.57 -0.67
N SER A 394 -1.27 -3.06 -0.64
CA SER A 394 -0.13 -3.75 -1.22
C SER A 394 0.23 -5.03 -0.48
N PHE A 395 0.07 -5.05 0.85
CA PHE A 395 0.25 -6.23 1.69
C PHE A 395 -0.72 -7.33 1.30
N CYS A 396 -2.02 -7.03 1.24
CA CYS A 396 -3.04 -8.04 0.98
C CYS A 396 -2.94 -8.64 -0.43
N ARG A 397 -2.73 -7.80 -1.45
CA ARG A 397 -2.50 -8.24 -2.84
C ARG A 397 -1.30 -9.17 -2.96
N GLU A 398 -0.18 -8.79 -2.34
CA GLU A 398 1.05 -9.56 -2.39
C GLU A 398 0.96 -10.85 -1.55
N ARG A 399 0.25 -10.82 -0.42
CA ARG A 399 0.00 -12.01 0.41
C ARG A 399 -0.79 -13.06 -0.37
N LYS A 400 -1.87 -12.66 -1.05
CA LYS A 400 -2.69 -13.55 -1.89
C LYS A 400 -1.82 -14.27 -2.93
N ARG A 401 -1.05 -13.49 -3.71
CA ARG A 401 -0.13 -14.03 -4.75
C ARG A 401 0.91 -15.00 -4.20
N ARG A 402 1.53 -14.67 -3.06
CA ARG A 402 2.55 -15.55 -2.47
C ARG A 402 1.96 -16.85 -1.94
N LEU A 403 0.79 -16.79 -1.32
CA LEU A 403 0.10 -17.98 -0.81
C LEU A 403 -0.41 -18.89 -1.93
N GLU A 404 -0.88 -18.31 -3.04
CA GLU A 404 -1.21 -19.04 -4.25
C GLU A 404 0.01 -19.78 -4.81
N LYS A 405 1.16 -19.10 -4.94
CA LYS A 405 2.38 -19.76 -5.39
C LYS A 405 2.86 -20.85 -4.44
N ILE A 406 2.74 -20.64 -3.13
CA ILE A 406 3.01 -21.69 -2.16
C ILE A 406 2.05 -22.87 -2.36
N ARG A 407 0.76 -22.63 -2.61
CA ARG A 407 -0.22 -23.69 -2.85
C ARG A 407 0.15 -24.52 -4.06
N GLU A 408 0.50 -23.89 -5.18
CA GLU A 408 0.98 -24.56 -6.40
C GLU A 408 2.21 -25.43 -6.12
N GLU A 409 3.24 -24.87 -5.46
CA GLU A 409 4.55 -25.53 -5.32
C GLU A 409 4.61 -26.54 -4.18
N CYS A 410 3.67 -26.47 -3.22
CA CYS A 410 3.59 -27.37 -2.07
C CYS A 410 2.49 -28.44 -2.19
N THR A 411 1.68 -28.37 -3.25
CA THR A 411 0.58 -29.32 -3.51
C THR A 411 0.66 -29.81 -4.95
N GLU A 412 1.11 -31.04 -5.14
CA GLU A 412 1.19 -31.64 -6.48
C GLU A 412 0.02 -32.59 -6.71
N TYR A 413 -0.57 -32.55 -7.91
CA TYR A 413 -1.55 -33.54 -8.36
C TYR A 413 -0.87 -34.45 -9.38
N ASP A 414 -0.47 -35.64 -8.95
CA ASP A 414 0.13 -36.62 -9.84
C ASP A 414 -0.76 -37.86 -9.92
N GLY A 415 -1.28 -38.17 -11.11
CA GLY A 415 -2.16 -39.33 -11.35
C GLY A 415 -3.40 -39.43 -10.43
N GLY A 416 -3.93 -38.29 -9.95
CA GLY A 416 -5.06 -38.25 -9.01
C GLY A 416 -4.69 -38.38 -7.52
N ARG A 417 -3.40 -38.43 -7.16
CA ARG A 417 -2.93 -38.34 -5.75
C ARG A 417 -2.36 -36.97 -5.44
N LYS A 418 -2.77 -36.42 -4.30
CA LYS A 418 -2.30 -35.14 -3.75
C LYS A 418 -1.00 -35.37 -2.97
N THR A 419 0.14 -35.10 -3.58
CA THR A 419 1.43 -35.12 -2.88
C THR A 419 1.56 -33.83 -2.07
N LYS A 420 1.64 -33.97 -0.74
CA LYS A 420 1.76 -32.82 0.19
C LYS A 420 3.21 -32.66 0.61
N CYS A 421 3.77 -31.49 0.34
CA CYS A 421 5.09 -31.10 0.81
C CYS A 421 5.02 -30.35 2.15
N SER A 422 6.04 -30.50 2.98
CA SER A 422 6.31 -29.61 4.10
C SER A 422 7.03 -28.36 3.64
N GLY A 423 6.87 -27.26 4.37
CA GLY A 423 7.61 -26.02 4.13
C GLY A 423 9.13 -26.12 4.33
N ASP A 424 9.63 -27.25 4.83
CA ASP A 424 11.06 -27.56 4.94
C ASP A 424 11.59 -28.35 3.72
N GLY A 425 10.72 -28.79 2.81
CA GLY A 425 11.09 -29.44 1.55
C GLY A 425 11.06 -30.96 1.57
N PHE A 426 10.36 -31.54 2.55
CA PHE A 426 10.13 -32.98 2.63
C PHE A 426 8.73 -33.31 2.17
N GLU A 427 8.60 -34.36 1.38
CA GLU A 427 7.31 -34.91 1.01
C GLU A 427 6.71 -35.69 2.19
N CYS A 428 5.50 -35.35 2.61
CA CYS A 428 4.85 -35.96 3.77
C CYS A 428 4.38 -37.40 3.51
N THR A 429 4.30 -37.80 2.24
CA THR A 429 3.83 -39.12 1.78
C THR A 429 4.94 -40.08 1.41
N LYS A 430 6.19 -39.61 1.22
CA LYS A 430 7.32 -40.47 0.85
C LYS A 430 7.81 -41.31 2.03
N ASN A 431 8.16 -42.55 1.68
CA ASN A 431 8.62 -43.58 2.60
C ASN A 431 10.01 -43.24 3.17
N GLY A 432 10.29 -43.72 4.38
CA GLY A 432 11.46 -43.41 5.19
C GLY A 432 12.84 -43.68 4.59
N PRO A 433 13.90 -43.38 5.36
CA PRO A 433 15.26 -43.49 4.87
C PRO A 433 15.52 -44.92 4.38
N ASN A 434 15.96 -45.04 3.12
CA ASN A 434 16.82 -46.13 2.73
C ASN A 434 17.97 -46.17 3.76
N LYS A 435 18.48 -47.37 4.05
CA LYS A 435 19.68 -47.60 4.89
C LYS A 435 20.93 -46.82 4.45
N ASP A 436 20.86 -46.13 3.32
CA ASP A 436 21.91 -45.27 2.80
C ASP A 436 21.93 -43.97 3.58
N LYS A 437 22.99 -43.77 4.37
CA LYS A 437 23.34 -42.57 5.14
C LYS A 437 23.55 -41.30 4.28
N ASN A 438 23.02 -41.27 3.07
CA ASN A 438 23.12 -40.16 2.13
C ASN A 438 21.95 -39.19 2.37
N PHE A 439 22.27 -37.92 2.60
CA PHE A 439 21.29 -36.84 2.54
C PHE A 439 20.69 -36.80 1.13
N LYS A 440 19.51 -37.41 0.94
CA LYS A 440 18.76 -37.25 -0.32
C LYS A 440 18.48 -35.76 -0.54
N ALA A 441 18.52 -35.35 -1.82
CA ALA A 441 18.08 -34.02 -2.22
C ALA A 441 16.63 -33.80 -1.76
N PHE A 442 16.31 -32.58 -1.34
CA PHE A 442 14.97 -32.21 -0.87
C PHE A 442 13.96 -32.43 -2.01
N ASP A 443 13.17 -33.51 -1.92
CA ASP A 443 12.16 -33.90 -2.92
C ASP A 443 11.20 -32.74 -3.24
N CYS A 444 10.92 -31.87 -2.26
CA CYS A 444 10.06 -30.69 -2.41
C CYS A 444 10.86 -29.38 -2.28
N SER A 445 12.01 -29.28 -2.94
CA SER A 445 12.88 -28.09 -2.84
C SER A 445 12.19 -26.78 -3.23
N SER A 446 11.27 -26.79 -4.20
CA SER A 446 10.48 -25.62 -4.60
C SER A 446 9.55 -25.13 -3.51
N CYS A 447 8.75 -26.02 -2.89
CA CYS A 447 7.94 -25.68 -1.72
C CYS A 447 8.77 -25.03 -0.61
N ALA A 448 9.93 -25.62 -0.27
CA ALA A 448 10.80 -25.08 0.76
C ALA A 448 11.32 -23.67 0.42
N LYS A 449 11.69 -23.45 -0.85
CA LYS A 449 12.16 -22.16 -1.37
C LYS A 449 11.10 -21.08 -1.18
N TYR A 450 9.87 -21.32 -1.65
CA TYR A 450 8.79 -20.34 -1.56
C TYR A 450 8.31 -20.13 -0.11
N CYS A 451 8.26 -21.18 0.70
CA CYS A 451 7.96 -21.06 2.12
C CYS A 451 9.01 -20.26 2.89
N ARG A 452 10.31 -20.43 2.57
CA ARG A 452 11.37 -19.58 3.13
C ARG A 452 11.21 -18.12 2.71
N PHE A 453 10.97 -17.84 1.44
CA PHE A 453 10.76 -16.47 0.95
C PHE A 453 9.55 -15.82 1.60
N TYR A 454 8.45 -16.55 1.76
CA TYR A 454 7.27 -16.06 2.46
C TYR A 454 7.54 -15.78 3.94
N ARG A 455 8.20 -16.70 4.68
CA ARG A 455 8.56 -16.49 6.10
C ARG A 455 9.37 -15.20 6.30
N LYS A 456 10.33 -14.93 5.40
CA LYS A 456 11.14 -13.70 5.44
C LYS A 456 10.30 -12.46 5.12
N TRP A 457 9.48 -12.54 4.09
CA TRP A 457 8.61 -11.44 3.66
C TRP A 457 7.57 -11.10 4.74
N ILE A 458 6.85 -12.09 5.27
CA ILE A 458 5.80 -11.87 6.27
C ILE A 458 6.35 -11.32 7.59
N LYS A 459 7.54 -11.74 8.02
CA LYS A 459 8.23 -11.17 9.19
C LYS A 459 8.57 -9.69 8.96
N THR A 460 9.03 -9.34 7.76
CA THR A 460 9.32 -7.94 7.40
C THR A 460 8.04 -7.11 7.43
N LYS A 461 6.95 -7.62 6.83
CA LYS A 461 5.64 -6.97 6.84
C LYS A 461 5.06 -6.78 8.23
N ARG A 462 5.24 -7.76 9.12
CA ARG A 462 4.87 -7.62 10.53
C ARG A 462 5.58 -6.44 11.18
N THR A 463 6.90 -6.33 11.02
CA THR A 463 7.66 -5.20 11.57
C THR A 463 7.20 -3.87 10.97
N GLU A 464 6.96 -3.78 9.67
CA GLU A 464 6.42 -2.56 9.03
C GLU A 464 5.04 -2.15 9.59
N TYR A 465 4.17 -3.13 9.88
CA TYR A 465 2.87 -2.86 10.52
C TYR A 465 3.05 -2.39 11.96
N GLU A 466 3.85 -3.09 12.77
CA GLU A 466 4.11 -2.75 14.17
C GLU A 466 4.73 -1.34 14.32
N GLU A 467 5.57 -0.90 13.38
CA GLU A 467 6.12 0.46 13.36
C GLU A 467 5.03 1.51 13.11
N GLN A 468 4.13 1.27 12.15
CA GLN A 468 3.03 2.19 11.83
C GLN A 468 1.98 2.21 12.94
N GLU A 469 1.64 1.04 13.49
CA GLU A 469 0.64 0.88 14.55
C GLU A 469 1.02 1.70 15.80
N LYS A 470 2.30 1.69 16.18
CA LYS A 470 2.80 2.44 17.34
C LYS A 470 2.61 3.95 17.25
N ILE A 471 2.72 4.53 16.05
CA ILE A 471 2.57 5.98 15.85
C ILE A 471 1.13 6.38 15.45
N TYR A 472 0.21 5.43 15.28
CA TYR A 472 -1.14 5.70 14.82
C TYR A 472 -1.88 6.69 15.72
N GLY A 473 -1.84 6.49 17.04
CA GLY A 473 -2.52 7.35 18.01
C GLY A 473 -1.96 8.78 17.99
N GLU A 474 -0.64 8.94 17.87
CA GLU A 474 0.02 10.24 17.75
C GLU A 474 -0.42 10.96 16.46
N GLN A 475 -0.41 10.25 15.32
CA GLN A 475 -0.83 10.82 14.04
C GLN A 475 -2.31 11.19 14.00
N LYS A 476 -3.17 10.40 14.66
CA LYS A 476 -4.59 10.74 14.88
C LYS A 476 -4.72 12.00 15.72
N GLY A 477 -3.98 12.10 16.83
CA GLY A 477 -3.97 13.29 17.69
C GLY A 477 -3.56 14.56 16.94
N ILE A 478 -2.49 14.50 16.14
CA ILE A 478 -2.02 15.62 15.30
C ILE A 478 -3.12 16.05 14.32
N TYR A 479 -3.78 15.10 13.66
CA TYR A 479 -4.87 15.40 12.72
C TYR A 479 -6.06 16.08 13.41
N VAL A 480 -6.49 15.56 14.57
CA VAL A 480 -7.60 16.13 15.34
C VAL A 480 -7.27 17.56 15.80
N GLN A 481 -6.06 17.79 16.31
CA GLN A 481 -5.61 19.12 16.73
C GLN A 481 -5.63 20.11 15.56
N GLN A 482 -5.05 19.75 14.42
CA GLN A 482 -5.04 20.59 13.21
C GLN A 482 -6.45 20.96 12.75
N LYS A 483 -7.42 20.04 12.90
CA LYS A 483 -8.82 20.30 12.61
C LYS A 483 -9.44 21.29 13.59
N THR A 484 -9.25 21.09 14.90
CA THR A 484 -9.76 22.00 15.94
C THR A 484 -9.20 23.40 15.81
N ASP A 485 -7.91 23.54 15.50
CA ASP A 485 -7.26 24.84 15.31
C ASP A 485 -7.81 25.60 14.08
N ALA A 486 -8.20 24.86 13.03
CA ALA A 486 -8.85 25.44 11.86
C ALA A 486 -10.29 25.90 12.16
N GLU A 487 -11.03 25.17 13.00
CA GLU A 487 -12.41 25.51 13.40
C GLU A 487 -12.47 26.73 14.35
N GLY A 488 -11.46 26.92 15.21
CA GLY A 488 -11.36 28.05 16.14
C GLY A 488 -11.05 29.40 15.47
N ASN A 489 -10.41 29.39 14.30
CA ASN A 489 -10.09 30.60 13.52
C ASN A 489 -11.21 30.92 12.52
N LYS A 490 -12.19 31.75 12.93
CA LYS A 490 -13.36 32.21 12.13
C LYS A 490 -13.05 33.06 10.87
N GLY A 491 -11.88 32.89 10.25
CA GLY A 491 -11.47 33.57 9.01
C GLY A 491 -10.57 32.73 8.09
N ALA A 492 -10.15 31.52 8.51
CA ALA A 492 -9.46 30.58 7.63
C ALA A 492 -10.51 29.73 6.91
N LYS A 493 -10.59 29.85 5.58
CA LYS A 493 -11.41 28.98 4.76
C LYS A 493 -11.00 27.54 5.06
N SER A 494 -11.92 26.77 5.66
CA SER A 494 -11.78 25.36 6.08
C SER A 494 -10.75 24.61 5.23
N ILE A 495 -9.76 24.01 5.88
CA ILE A 495 -9.05 22.86 5.30
C ILE A 495 -10.18 21.88 4.97
N ASN A 496 -10.51 21.75 3.68
CA ASN A 496 -11.73 21.12 3.20
C ASN A 496 -12.04 19.86 4.03
N ASN A 497 -13.11 19.97 4.80
CA ASN A 497 -13.61 18.92 5.67
C ASN A 497 -13.97 17.70 4.82
N ASP A 498 -13.04 16.75 4.64
CA ASP A 498 -13.40 15.38 4.31
C ASP A 498 -14.10 14.80 5.54
N ASN A 499 -15.37 15.19 5.73
CA ASN A 499 -16.24 14.75 6.81
C ASN A 499 -16.26 13.22 6.86
N ALA A 500 -16.15 12.55 5.70
CA ALA A 500 -16.10 11.10 5.63
C ALA A 500 -14.80 10.56 6.25
N PHE A 501 -13.63 11.06 5.85
CA PHE A 501 -12.36 10.63 6.46
C PHE A 501 -12.27 10.95 7.96
N SER A 502 -12.75 12.12 8.39
CA SER A 502 -12.83 12.47 9.81
C SER A 502 -13.71 11.47 10.58
N THR A 503 -14.91 11.19 10.06
CA THR A 503 -15.85 10.24 10.67
C THR A 503 -15.26 8.85 10.74
N THR A 504 -14.59 8.39 9.69
CA THR A 504 -13.86 7.12 9.69
C THR A 504 -12.77 7.11 10.76
N LEU A 505 -11.99 8.19 10.90
CA LEU A 505 -10.97 8.24 11.95
C LEU A 505 -11.55 8.27 13.35
N ASP A 506 -12.70 8.91 13.57
CA ASP A 506 -13.35 9.00 14.88
C ASP A 506 -13.69 7.59 15.42
N THR A 507 -14.19 6.70 14.55
CA THR A 507 -14.50 5.31 14.90
C THR A 507 -13.26 4.41 15.00
N CYS A 508 -12.16 4.76 14.35
CA CYS A 508 -10.95 3.94 14.30
C CYS A 508 -9.97 4.30 15.43
N THR A 509 -9.89 3.46 16.47
CA THR A 509 -8.99 3.66 17.61
C THR A 509 -7.56 3.19 17.34
N LYS A 510 -7.41 2.17 16.50
CA LYS A 510 -6.14 1.53 16.15
C LYS A 510 -5.93 1.51 14.64
N ALA A 511 -4.67 1.31 14.24
CA ALA A 511 -4.31 1.08 12.83
C ALA A 511 -5.05 -0.12 12.22
N ALA A 512 -5.30 -1.17 13.02
CA ALA A 512 -6.10 -2.31 12.60
C ALA A 512 -7.53 -1.90 12.20
N ASP A 513 -8.19 -1.13 13.07
CA ASP A 513 -9.56 -0.66 12.84
C ASP A 513 -9.64 0.14 11.53
N PHE A 514 -8.68 1.04 11.32
CA PHE A 514 -8.59 1.84 10.09
C PHE A 514 -8.43 0.98 8.83
N LEU A 515 -7.51 0.01 8.84
CA LEU A 515 -7.29 -0.87 7.70
C LEU A 515 -8.48 -1.81 7.42
N GLU A 516 -9.19 -2.23 8.46
CA GLU A 516 -10.37 -3.09 8.36
C GLU A 516 -11.59 -2.29 7.86
N GLU A 517 -11.78 -1.05 8.32
CA GLU A 517 -12.87 -0.16 7.92
C GLU A 517 -12.79 0.24 6.44
N LEU A 518 -11.58 0.39 5.91
CA LEU A 518 -11.35 0.64 4.48
C LEU A 518 -11.80 -0.52 3.57
N LYS A 519 -12.18 -1.68 4.13
CA LYS A 519 -12.75 -2.84 3.41
C LYS A 519 -11.95 -3.22 2.15
N ILE A 520 -10.63 -3.12 2.24
CA ILE A 520 -9.68 -3.29 1.14
C ILE A 520 -9.92 -4.64 0.45
N ARG A 521 -10.39 -4.65 -0.81
CA ARG A 521 -10.82 -5.87 -1.53
C ARG A 521 -9.79 -6.99 -1.53
N PRO A 522 -8.49 -6.77 -1.82
CA PRO A 522 -7.49 -7.84 -1.73
C PRO A 522 -7.37 -8.48 -0.33
N CYS A 523 -7.84 -7.82 0.72
CA CYS A 523 -7.86 -8.33 2.09
C CYS A 523 -9.08 -9.19 2.40
N LYS A 524 -10.14 -9.12 1.57
CA LYS A 524 -11.32 -9.98 1.68
C LYS A 524 -11.07 -11.31 0.99
N SER A 525 -11.57 -12.39 1.58
CA SER A 525 -11.64 -13.68 0.89
C SER A 525 -12.80 -13.70 -0.09
N ASP A 526 -12.57 -14.24 -1.30
CA ASP A 526 -13.65 -14.67 -2.17
C ASP A 526 -14.27 -15.92 -1.48
N ASN A 527 -15.55 -15.85 -1.09
CA ASN A 527 -16.26 -16.88 -0.31
C ASN A 527 -16.16 -18.29 -0.92
N ASP A 528 -15.79 -18.42 -2.19
CA ASP A 528 -15.69 -19.66 -2.93
C ASP A 528 -14.39 -20.47 -2.68
N ASN A 529 -13.38 -19.90 -2.02
CA ASN A 529 -12.05 -20.52 -1.89
C ASN A 529 -11.60 -20.86 -0.46
N GLY A 530 -12.50 -20.77 0.53
CA GLY A 530 -12.25 -21.24 1.90
C GLY A 530 -11.11 -20.52 2.65
N GLY A 531 -10.73 -19.32 2.20
CA GLY A 531 -9.86 -18.42 2.97
C GLY A 531 -10.68 -17.62 3.98
N SER A 532 -10.08 -17.25 5.10
CA SER A 532 -10.65 -16.26 6.02
C SER A 532 -10.17 -14.85 5.63
N ASP A 533 -11.00 -13.83 5.84
CA ASP A 533 -10.61 -12.43 5.73
C ASP A 533 -9.34 -12.12 6.52
N ILE A 534 -8.50 -11.24 5.98
CA ILE A 534 -7.33 -10.71 6.69
C ILE A 534 -7.81 -9.75 7.76
N LYS A 535 -7.54 -10.08 9.03
CA LYS A 535 -7.85 -9.23 10.19
C LYS A 535 -6.57 -8.73 10.83
N PHE A 536 -6.28 -7.44 10.68
CA PHE A 536 -5.08 -6.82 11.26
C PHE A 536 -5.11 -6.80 12.79
N SER A 537 -6.32 -6.82 13.37
CA SER A 537 -6.56 -7.05 14.80
C SER A 537 -6.02 -8.41 15.30
N ASN A 538 -5.94 -9.42 14.44
CA ASN A 538 -5.34 -10.73 14.74
C ASN A 538 -3.96 -10.89 14.10
N THR A 539 -2.98 -10.18 14.63
CA THR A 539 -1.60 -10.15 14.12
C THR A 539 -0.95 -11.53 14.02
N ASN A 540 -1.26 -12.46 14.94
CA ASN A 540 -0.71 -13.82 14.91
C ASN A 540 -1.17 -14.64 13.70
N VAL A 541 -2.40 -14.44 13.25
CA VAL A 541 -2.95 -15.12 12.07
C VAL A 541 -2.53 -14.39 10.80
N THR A 542 -2.69 -13.07 10.77
CA THR A 542 -2.39 -12.23 9.59
C THR A 542 -0.92 -12.33 9.19
N PHE A 543 -0.01 -12.26 10.16
CA PHE A 543 1.43 -12.38 9.97
C PHE A 543 1.98 -13.78 10.28
N GLY A 544 1.10 -14.77 10.37
CA GLY A 544 1.44 -16.17 10.61
C GLY A 544 2.12 -16.84 9.40
N PRO A 545 2.66 -18.06 9.58
CA PRO A 545 3.16 -18.85 8.46
C PRO A 545 2.01 -19.23 7.51
N GLY A 546 2.32 -19.40 6.21
CA GLY A 546 1.35 -19.93 5.26
C GLY A 546 0.95 -21.35 5.63
N THR A 547 -0.34 -21.69 5.54
CA THR A 547 -0.88 -23.00 5.96
C THR A 547 -0.21 -24.18 5.25
N ASN A 548 0.09 -24.03 3.96
CA ASN A 548 0.80 -25.02 3.15
C ASN A 548 2.31 -25.09 3.43
N CYS A 549 2.85 -24.16 4.22
CA CYS A 549 4.23 -24.20 4.71
C CYS A 549 4.38 -24.89 6.07
N ALA A 550 3.29 -25.37 6.66
CA ALA A 550 3.34 -26.15 7.87
C ALA A 550 4.19 -27.41 7.65
N PRO A 551 4.92 -27.87 8.68
CA PRO A 551 5.55 -29.19 8.61
C PRO A 551 4.53 -30.32 8.51
N CYS A 552 5.02 -31.51 8.16
CA CYS A 552 4.17 -32.69 8.09
C CYS A 552 3.54 -32.97 9.46
N SER A 553 2.22 -33.14 9.49
CA SER A 553 1.50 -33.48 10.72
C SER A 553 1.83 -34.88 11.22
N GLN A 554 2.24 -35.76 10.31
CA GLN A 554 2.68 -37.11 10.61
C GLN A 554 3.70 -37.60 9.59
N PHE A 555 4.46 -38.63 9.95
CA PHE A 555 5.34 -39.37 9.05
C PHE A 555 4.91 -40.83 8.98
N THR A 556 4.78 -41.37 7.77
CA THR A 556 4.41 -42.78 7.56
C THR A 556 5.63 -43.68 7.71
N VAL A 557 5.54 -44.69 8.58
CA VAL A 557 6.60 -45.71 8.75
C VAL A 557 6.32 -46.89 7.82
N LYS A 558 7.30 -47.25 6.98
CA LYS A 558 7.28 -48.52 6.24
C LYS A 558 8.51 -49.33 6.61
N CYS A 559 8.29 -50.47 7.27
CA CYS A 559 9.32 -51.41 7.64
C CYS A 559 9.58 -52.36 6.47
N ASN A 560 10.72 -52.24 5.79
CA ASN A 560 11.12 -53.22 4.78
C ASN A 560 11.68 -54.47 5.49
N GLY A 561 10.83 -55.47 5.70
CA GLY A 561 11.16 -56.78 6.27
C GLY A 561 11.67 -56.72 7.71
N ASN A 562 10.78 -56.91 8.71
CA ASN A 562 11.04 -57.08 10.16
C ASN A 562 12.07 -56.19 10.89
N VAL A 563 12.69 -55.19 10.24
CA VAL A 563 13.74 -54.36 10.83
C VAL A 563 13.28 -52.91 10.89
N CYS A 564 12.34 -52.64 11.78
CA CYS A 564 12.15 -51.31 12.36
C CYS A 564 12.67 -51.37 13.80
N SER A 565 13.84 -50.82 14.06
CA SER A 565 14.33 -50.63 15.43
C SER A 565 13.69 -49.37 16.02
N GLY A 566 12.98 -49.52 17.14
CA GLY A 566 12.43 -48.41 17.91
C GLY A 566 12.26 -48.84 19.37
N THR A 567 12.65 -47.98 20.30
CA THR A 567 12.46 -48.19 21.73
C THR A 567 11.02 -47.88 22.13
N LYS A 568 10.23 -48.93 22.43
CA LYS A 568 8.80 -48.92 22.83
C LYS A 568 7.82 -48.45 21.72
N GLY A 569 7.15 -49.42 21.10
CA GLY A 569 6.00 -49.23 20.20
C GLY A 569 6.04 -50.18 19.02
N ASP A 570 4.87 -50.68 18.57
CA ASP A 570 4.78 -51.48 17.35
C ASP A 570 4.94 -50.56 16.13
N CYS A 571 6.09 -50.66 15.46
CA CYS A 571 6.42 -49.84 14.29
C CYS A 571 5.79 -50.38 12.99
N ASN A 572 5.12 -51.53 13.03
CA ASN A 572 4.54 -52.18 11.87
C ASN A 572 3.31 -51.42 11.35
N GLY A 573 3.47 -50.68 10.26
CA GLY A 573 2.38 -49.97 9.56
C GLY A 573 1.89 -48.67 10.22
N GLY A 574 2.63 -48.15 11.20
CA GLY A 574 2.24 -46.99 11.99
C GLY A 574 2.60 -45.62 11.39
N THR A 575 1.94 -44.57 11.91
CA THR A 575 2.30 -43.15 11.70
C THR A 575 2.96 -42.58 12.95
N ILE A 576 4.01 -41.78 12.78
CA ILE A 576 4.63 -40.98 13.85
C ILE A 576 3.90 -39.64 13.90
N THR A 577 3.36 -39.27 15.06
CA THR A 577 2.66 -38.01 15.34
C THR A 577 3.30 -37.30 16.54
N ALA A 578 2.98 -36.03 16.75
CA ALA A 578 3.49 -35.28 17.91
C ALA A 578 3.03 -35.86 19.26
N GLU A 579 1.86 -36.50 19.30
CA GLU A 579 1.31 -37.19 20.47
C GLU A 579 2.10 -38.47 20.78
N LYS A 580 2.41 -39.27 19.75
CA LYS A 580 3.18 -40.50 19.88
C LYS A 580 4.65 -40.28 20.19
N PHE A 581 5.19 -39.08 19.91
CA PHE A 581 6.60 -38.78 20.15
C PHE A 581 6.98 -38.96 21.63
N ASP A 582 6.17 -38.46 22.56
CA ASP A 582 6.50 -38.50 23.99
C ASP A 582 6.39 -39.92 24.58
N THR A 583 5.62 -40.82 23.94
CA THR A 583 5.46 -42.22 24.37
C THR A 583 6.46 -43.17 23.72
N MET A 584 6.97 -42.84 22.53
CA MET A 584 7.88 -43.68 21.74
C MET A 584 9.37 -43.30 21.88
N VAL A 585 9.71 -42.22 22.59
CA VAL A 585 11.10 -41.82 22.83
C VAL A 585 11.45 -42.00 24.30
N ASN A 586 12.26 -43.02 24.61
CA ASN A 586 12.67 -43.33 25.99
C ASN A 586 13.54 -42.24 26.64
N SER A 587 14.34 -41.49 25.87
CA SER A 587 15.25 -40.45 26.37
C SER A 587 15.56 -39.42 25.28
N PRO A 588 14.66 -38.45 25.04
CA PRO A 588 14.90 -37.42 24.03
C PRO A 588 16.05 -36.51 24.46
N GLU A 589 16.95 -36.21 23.53
CA GLU A 589 18.02 -35.23 23.71
C GLU A 589 17.50 -33.82 23.44
N GLU A 590 17.98 -32.84 24.24
CA GLU A 590 17.64 -31.44 24.02
C GLU A 590 18.61 -30.78 23.05
N VAL A 591 18.09 -30.31 21.93
CA VAL A 591 18.81 -29.52 20.94
C VAL A 591 18.39 -28.06 21.07
N VAL A 592 19.37 -27.19 21.34
CA VAL A 592 19.15 -25.75 21.50
C VAL A 592 19.60 -25.00 20.24
N MET A 593 18.68 -24.28 19.62
CA MET A 593 18.95 -23.39 18.50
C MET A 593 18.80 -21.93 18.94
N ARG A 594 19.85 -21.13 18.77
CA ARG A 594 19.76 -19.67 18.92
C ARG A 594 19.31 -19.07 17.60
N VAL A 595 18.33 -18.18 17.66
CA VAL A 595 17.81 -17.52 16.47
C VAL A 595 17.73 -16.02 16.68
N SER A 596 18.28 -15.25 15.74
CA SER A 596 18.12 -13.80 15.76
C SER A 596 16.64 -13.41 15.64
N ASP A 597 16.20 -12.58 16.57
CA ASP A 597 14.83 -12.11 16.63
C ASP A 597 14.73 -10.65 17.05
N ASN A 598 13.57 -10.05 16.78
CA ASN A 598 13.30 -8.66 17.13
C ASN A 598 12.39 -8.54 18.36
N ASN A 599 12.09 -9.66 19.04
CA ASN A 599 11.18 -9.66 20.18
C ASN A 599 11.77 -8.80 21.32
N THR A 600 10.97 -7.86 21.81
CA THR A 600 11.33 -6.91 22.87
C THR A 600 10.90 -7.38 24.26
N ASN A 601 10.18 -8.50 24.37
CA ASN A 601 9.68 -9.01 25.65
C ASN A 601 10.65 -10.03 26.26
N GLY A 602 11.10 -9.82 27.51
CA GLY A 602 11.97 -10.73 28.27
C GLY A 602 13.47 -10.40 28.19
N ASN A 603 14.33 -11.39 28.50
CA ASN A 603 15.79 -11.27 28.34
C ASN A 603 16.15 -11.32 26.84
N LYS A 604 16.24 -10.13 26.23
CA LYS A 604 16.38 -9.87 24.79
C LYS A 604 17.52 -10.64 24.10
N PHE A 605 18.54 -11.04 24.84
CA PHE A 605 19.70 -11.77 24.33
C PHE A 605 19.97 -13.09 25.05
N ASP A 606 19.07 -13.52 25.94
CA ASP A 606 19.22 -14.72 26.76
C ASP A 606 20.65 -14.88 27.35
N ASP A 607 21.38 -15.93 26.98
CA ASP A 607 22.75 -16.24 27.40
C ASP A 607 23.84 -15.54 26.55
N LEU A 608 23.46 -14.67 25.61
CA LEU A 608 24.33 -13.99 24.63
C LEU A 608 24.35 -12.47 24.79
N GLN A 609 24.42 -11.97 26.03
CA GLN A 609 24.49 -10.55 26.36
C GLN A 609 25.61 -9.78 25.63
N VAL A 610 26.72 -10.46 25.30
CA VAL A 610 27.81 -9.87 24.49
C VAL A 610 27.33 -9.33 23.13
N CYS A 611 26.25 -9.88 22.58
CA CYS A 611 25.67 -9.42 21.32
C CYS A 611 24.86 -8.12 21.44
N GLU A 612 24.50 -7.70 22.65
CA GLU A 612 23.71 -6.49 22.90
C GLU A 612 24.47 -5.23 22.49
N ASN A 613 25.68 -5.09 23.02
CA ASN A 613 26.56 -3.93 22.74
C ASN A 613 27.15 -3.96 21.34
N ALA A 614 27.10 -5.11 20.66
CA ALA A 614 27.55 -5.21 19.28
C ALA A 614 26.64 -4.48 18.31
N HIS A 615 25.39 -4.14 18.69
CA HIS A 615 24.36 -3.51 17.84
C HIS A 615 24.25 -4.16 16.43
N ILE A 616 24.42 -5.48 16.34
CA ILE A 616 24.25 -6.28 15.10
C ILE A 616 22.85 -6.88 15.07
N PHE A 617 22.42 -7.44 16.20
CA PHE A 617 21.13 -8.10 16.37
C PHE A 617 20.26 -7.23 17.28
N LYS A 618 18.94 -7.25 17.04
CA LYS A 618 17.99 -6.60 17.95
C LYS A 618 17.71 -7.47 19.17
N GLY A 619 17.77 -8.78 19.03
CA GLY A 619 17.65 -9.77 20.08
C GLY A 619 17.99 -11.17 19.56
N ILE A 620 18.12 -12.13 20.48
CA ILE A 620 18.37 -13.54 20.19
C ILE A 620 17.45 -14.36 21.09
N ARG A 621 16.67 -15.24 20.48
CA ARG A 621 15.83 -16.20 21.20
C ARG A 621 16.46 -17.58 21.25
N LYS A 622 16.08 -18.34 22.27
CA LYS A 622 16.47 -19.73 22.49
C LYS A 622 15.33 -20.68 22.15
N ASP A 623 15.41 -21.33 21.00
CA ASP A 623 14.47 -22.34 20.53
C ASP A 623 14.96 -23.73 21.00
N VAL A 624 14.24 -24.37 21.94
CA VAL A 624 14.60 -25.69 22.50
C VAL A 624 13.76 -26.79 21.87
N TRP A 625 14.41 -27.84 21.38
CA TRP A 625 13.81 -29.01 20.73
C TRP A 625 14.17 -30.28 21.47
N LYS A 626 13.23 -31.21 21.62
CA LYS A 626 13.47 -32.58 22.06
C LYS A 626 13.59 -33.46 20.83
N CYS A 627 14.71 -34.16 20.65
CA CYS A 627 14.96 -35.01 19.50
C CYS A 627 15.23 -36.45 19.93
N GLY A 628 14.80 -37.43 19.14
CA GLY A 628 15.02 -38.84 19.44
C GLY A 628 14.77 -39.73 18.23
N ASN A 629 15.25 -40.98 18.32
CA ASN A 629 15.00 -41.99 17.30
C ASN A 629 13.66 -42.70 17.55
N VAL A 630 12.75 -42.68 16.57
CA VAL A 630 11.45 -43.36 16.59
C VAL A 630 11.33 -44.19 15.32
N CYS A 631 11.23 -45.52 15.44
CA CYS A 631 11.05 -46.43 14.32
C CYS A 631 12.06 -46.23 13.17
N GLY A 632 13.32 -45.93 13.49
CA GLY A 632 14.38 -45.65 12.51
C GLY A 632 14.45 -44.19 12.01
N TYR A 633 13.59 -43.29 12.49
CA TYR A 633 13.61 -41.87 12.15
C TYR A 633 14.11 -41.01 13.30
N ASN A 634 15.01 -40.07 13.00
CA ASN A 634 15.40 -39.04 13.95
C ASN A 634 14.42 -37.87 13.86
N VAL A 635 13.52 -37.79 14.83
CA VAL A 635 12.40 -36.83 14.89
C VAL A 635 12.65 -35.84 16.02
N CYS A 636 12.23 -34.59 15.83
CA CYS A 636 12.31 -33.53 16.81
C CYS A 636 10.93 -32.91 17.06
N LYS A 637 10.61 -32.67 18.34
CA LYS A 637 9.42 -31.97 18.82
C LYS A 637 9.85 -30.68 19.54
N PRO A 638 9.22 -29.53 19.28
CA PRO A 638 9.57 -28.29 19.97
C PRO A 638 9.17 -28.40 21.44
N LYS A 639 10.09 -28.05 22.36
CA LYS A 639 9.82 -27.88 23.78
C LYS A 639 9.40 -26.43 24.06
N ASN A 640 10.22 -25.47 23.61
CA ASN A 640 10.02 -24.04 23.75
C ASN A 640 10.44 -23.32 22.46
N VAL A 641 9.50 -22.97 21.58
CA VAL A 641 9.77 -22.25 20.32
C VAL A 641 8.71 -21.15 20.18
N ASN A 642 9.13 -19.91 19.92
CA ASN A 642 8.24 -18.72 19.80
C ASN A 642 7.41 -18.35 21.06
N GLY A 643 7.82 -18.72 22.27
CA GLY A 643 7.09 -18.34 23.50
C GLY A 643 5.67 -18.92 23.61
N LYS A 644 5.30 -19.85 22.73
CA LYS A 644 4.08 -20.66 22.79
C LYS A 644 4.48 -22.14 22.78
N LYS A 645 3.79 -22.94 23.59
CA LYS A 645 3.85 -24.40 23.55
C LYS A 645 3.30 -24.91 22.22
N ASN A 646 4.14 -25.04 21.20
CA ASN A 646 3.75 -25.59 19.89
C ASN A 646 3.75 -27.13 19.95
N GLU A 647 2.97 -27.69 20.87
CA GLU A 647 3.00 -29.13 21.24
C GLU A 647 2.54 -30.08 20.12
N ASN A 648 1.97 -29.55 19.03
CA ASN A 648 1.30 -30.34 17.98
C ASN A 648 2.14 -30.55 16.71
N GLN A 649 3.44 -30.22 16.73
CA GLN A 649 4.27 -30.29 15.52
C GLN A 649 5.53 -31.13 15.74
N ILE A 650 5.85 -31.97 14.77
CA ILE A 650 7.12 -32.71 14.70
C ILE A 650 7.82 -32.41 13.38
N ILE A 651 9.14 -32.48 13.39
CA ILE A 651 9.99 -32.33 12.21
C ILE A 651 11.08 -33.39 12.21
N LEU A 652 11.64 -33.70 11.05
CA LEU A 652 12.86 -34.52 10.99
C LEU A 652 14.07 -33.70 11.47
N ILE A 653 15.06 -34.36 12.06
CA ILE A 653 16.29 -33.68 12.50
C ILE A 653 17.02 -33.00 11.33
N SER A 654 16.91 -33.53 10.12
CA SER A 654 17.41 -32.91 8.89
C SER A 654 16.72 -31.57 8.57
N ALA A 655 15.41 -31.46 8.85
CA ALA A 655 14.68 -30.21 8.74
C ALA A 655 15.16 -29.18 9.79
N LEU A 656 15.39 -29.64 11.03
CA LEU A 656 15.93 -28.78 12.09
C LEU A 656 17.34 -28.27 11.73
N PHE A 657 18.22 -29.15 11.24
CA PHE A 657 19.56 -28.79 10.80
C PHE A 657 19.54 -27.80 9.63
N LYS A 658 18.64 -27.98 8.65
CA LYS A 658 18.44 -27.01 7.56
C LYS A 658 18.04 -25.64 8.09
N ARG A 659 17.05 -25.56 8.98
CA ARG A 659 16.64 -24.30 9.60
C ARG A 659 17.78 -23.62 10.34
N TRP A 660 18.60 -24.40 11.06
CA TRP A 660 19.79 -23.89 11.73
C TRP A 660 20.80 -23.30 10.73
N LEU A 661 21.08 -23.99 9.61
CA LEU A 661 21.95 -23.45 8.55
C LEU A 661 21.39 -22.16 7.95
N GLU A 662 20.07 -22.09 7.70
CA GLU A 662 19.41 -20.88 7.20
C GLU A 662 19.66 -19.68 8.14
N TYR A 663 19.42 -19.85 9.44
CA TYR A 663 19.68 -18.78 10.43
C TYR A 663 21.16 -18.45 10.57
N PHE A 664 22.01 -19.48 10.62
CA PHE A 664 23.46 -19.30 10.72
C PHE A 664 24.01 -18.44 9.57
N PHE A 665 23.66 -18.76 8.32
CA PHE A 665 24.12 -17.96 7.18
C PHE A 665 23.52 -16.56 7.15
N GLU A 666 22.26 -16.38 7.59
CA GLU A 666 21.65 -15.06 7.69
C GLU A 666 22.36 -14.19 8.73
N ASP A 667 22.65 -14.74 9.90
CA ASP A 667 23.32 -14.04 10.98
C ASP A 667 24.79 -13.79 10.69
N TYR A 668 25.49 -14.76 10.09
CA TYR A 668 26.86 -14.62 9.61
C TYR A 668 26.99 -13.47 8.59
N ASN A 669 26.06 -13.39 7.63
CA ASN A 669 26.03 -12.31 6.66
C ASN A 669 25.76 -10.94 7.30
N ARG A 670 24.95 -10.86 8.35
CA ARG A 670 24.75 -9.60 9.11
C ARG A 670 26.01 -9.17 9.83
N ILE A 671 26.69 -10.10 10.50
CA ILE A 671 27.97 -9.83 11.19
C ILE A 671 29.01 -9.34 10.18
N ARG A 672 29.13 -10.01 9.03
CA ARG A 672 30.07 -9.63 7.96
C ARG A 672 29.81 -8.28 7.32
N LYS A 673 28.56 -7.79 7.28
CA LYS A 673 28.23 -6.47 6.72
C LYS A 673 28.55 -5.32 7.67
N LYS A 674 28.67 -5.61 8.97
CA LYS A 674 29.00 -4.60 9.98
C LYS A 674 30.51 -4.45 10.18
N LYS A 675 31.25 -5.56 10.06
CA LYS A 675 32.71 -5.51 9.87
C LYS A 675 33.02 -4.87 8.53
#